data_AF-A0A3Q0F027-F1
#
_entry.id   AF-A0A3Q0F027-F1
#
_cell.length_a   1.000
_cell.length_b   1.000
_cell.length_c   1.000
_cell.angle_alpha   90.00
_cell.angle_beta   90.00
_cell.angle_gamma   90.00
#
_symmetry.space_group_name_H-M   'P 1'
#
loop_
_entity.id
_entity.type
_entity.pdbx_description
1 polymer ?
#
loop_
_entity_poly.entity_id
_entity_poly.type
_entity_poly.pdbx_seq_one_letter_code
_entity_poly.pdbx_strand_id
1 'polypeptide(L)'
;MAFWFGFLLLVLLLPLDLVKSDDGATLLEMKKSLRDVDNVLFDWTDSPSSDYCVWRGVTCENVTFNVVALNLSGLNLEGEISPALGRLSSLVSIDLKENRLSGQIPDELGDCSSLKNVDFSFNEIRGDIPFSISKMKQLENLILKNNQLIGPIPSTLSQVPNLKILDLAQNNLSGEIPRLIYWNEVLQYLGLRGNNLSGSLSPDICQLTGLWYFDVRNNSLTGNIPENIGNCTAFQILDLSYNKLSGEIPFNIGFLQVATLSLQGNKLSGYIPSVIGLMQALTVLDLSCNMLSGPIPPILGNLTYTEKLYLYGNKLTGRIPPELGNMTKLHYLELNDNLLSGQIPPELGKLTDLFDLNVANNNLEGPIPENLGSCKNLNSLNVHGNKMSGTIPSAFQSLESMTYLNLSSNNFQGSIPIELSRIGNLDTLDISNNNIIGSIPSSIGDLEHLLKLNLSRNHLTGFIPAEFGNLRSVMDDVKSSNILLDKDLEPHLTDFGIAKSLCPSKSHTSTYIMGTIGYIDPEYARTSRLTEKSDVYSYGIVLLELLTGRKAVENESNLHHLILSKTANDAVMETVDPDISATCKDMGAVKKVFQLALLCTKKQPVDRPTMHEVTRVLGSLVPPKESVPTQVLLPHSQPSAKMQSYKDEYANLKAPHLVNCPSISTSDAQLFLKFGEVISQNSE
;
A
#
# COMPACT_ATOMS: atom_id res chain seq x y z
N MET A 1 93.49 13.10 -57.55
CA MET A 1 92.99 11.72 -57.75
C MET A 1 92.71 11.17 -56.36
N ALA A 2 91.52 10.73 -55.97
CA ALA A 2 90.51 9.98 -56.72
C ALA A 2 89.08 10.31 -56.25
N PHE A 3 88.16 9.95 -57.14
CA PHE A 3 86.71 10.09 -57.12
C PHE A 3 86.06 8.74 -56.74
N TRP A 4 84.74 8.81 -56.44
CA TRP A 4 83.70 7.74 -56.48
C TRP A 4 83.50 6.84 -55.26
N PHE A 5 82.29 6.36 -54.94
CA PHE A 5 80.88 6.78 -55.08
C PHE A 5 80.10 5.74 -54.25
N GLY A 6 78.94 6.14 -53.70
CA GLY A 6 78.20 5.35 -52.72
C GLY A 6 77.60 4.02 -53.19
N PHE A 7 77.21 3.21 -52.21
CA PHE A 7 76.29 2.09 -52.38
C PHE A 7 75.10 2.23 -51.44
N LEU A 8 73.91 2.09 -52.03
CA LEU A 8 72.57 2.23 -51.47
C LEU A 8 72.29 1.13 -50.43
N LEU A 9 71.77 1.49 -49.26
CA LEU A 9 71.23 0.55 -48.26
C LEU A 9 69.73 0.39 -48.52
N LEU A 10 69.30 -0.79 -48.99
CA LEU A 10 67.89 -1.15 -49.09
C LEU A 10 67.49 -1.86 -47.77
N VAL A 11 66.82 -1.14 -46.88
CA VAL A 11 66.19 -1.71 -45.68
C VAL A 11 64.83 -2.29 -46.10
N LEU A 12 64.72 -3.62 -46.10
CA LEU A 12 63.46 -4.34 -46.15
C LEU A 12 62.74 -4.15 -44.80
N LEU A 13 61.74 -3.26 -44.80
CA LEU A 13 60.71 -3.19 -43.77
C LEU A 13 59.81 -4.43 -43.90
N LEU A 14 60.05 -5.44 -43.07
CA LEU A 14 59.02 -6.42 -42.74
C LEU A 14 58.04 -5.74 -41.76
N PRO A 15 56.71 -5.83 -41.98
CA PRO A 15 55.77 -5.42 -40.96
C PRO A 15 55.98 -6.34 -39.75
N LEU A 16 56.21 -5.74 -38.58
CA LEU A 16 55.87 -6.41 -37.34
C LEU A 16 54.37 -6.66 -37.38
N ASP A 17 53.96 -7.90 -37.62
CA ASP A 17 52.61 -8.35 -37.30
C ASP A 17 52.45 -8.19 -35.78
N LEU A 18 51.93 -7.04 -35.37
CA LEU A 18 51.28 -6.87 -34.09
C LEU A 18 50.22 -7.97 -34.05
N VAL A 19 50.31 -8.89 -33.08
CA VAL A 19 49.23 -9.81 -32.77
C VAL A 19 48.01 -8.95 -32.42
N LYS A 20 47.15 -8.67 -33.40
CA LYS A 20 45.84 -8.07 -33.16
C LYS A 20 45.10 -9.04 -32.24
N SER A 21 44.66 -8.57 -31.08
CA SER A 21 43.70 -9.37 -30.32
C SER A 21 42.47 -9.53 -31.20
N ASP A 22 41.99 -10.77 -31.34
CA ASP A 22 40.78 -11.05 -32.09
C ASP A 22 39.57 -10.90 -31.17
N ASP A 23 39.44 -9.69 -30.59
CA ASP A 23 38.33 -9.34 -29.70
C ASP A 23 37.00 -9.47 -30.45
N GLY A 24 36.99 -9.16 -31.75
CA GLY A 24 35.85 -9.37 -32.64
C GLY A 24 35.40 -10.84 -32.69
N ALA A 25 36.31 -11.79 -32.93
CA ALA A 25 35.96 -13.21 -32.88
C ALA A 25 35.53 -13.66 -31.47
N THR A 26 36.12 -13.08 -30.43
CA THR A 26 35.73 -13.35 -29.04
C THR A 26 34.29 -12.90 -28.77
N LEU A 27 33.91 -11.69 -29.21
CA LEU A 27 32.55 -11.18 -29.11
C LEU A 27 31.56 -12.02 -29.93
N LEU A 28 31.94 -12.48 -31.13
CA LEU A 28 31.11 -13.41 -31.93
C LEU A 28 30.94 -14.77 -31.24
N GLU A 29 31.98 -15.27 -30.56
CA GLU A 29 31.86 -16.49 -29.75
C GLU A 29 30.93 -16.28 -28.55
N MET A 30 31.02 -15.13 -27.88
CA MET A 30 30.10 -14.77 -26.80
C MET A 30 28.66 -14.70 -27.30
N LYS A 31 28.42 -14.09 -28.47
CA LYS A 31 27.09 -13.99 -29.08
C LYS A 31 26.44 -15.36 -29.31
N LYS A 32 27.20 -16.43 -29.55
CA LYS A 32 26.64 -17.79 -29.68
C LYS A 32 26.04 -18.33 -28.39
N SER A 33 26.49 -17.84 -27.23
CA SER A 33 25.97 -18.21 -25.91
C SER A 33 24.73 -17.39 -25.52
N LEU A 34 24.44 -16.33 -26.28
CA LEU A 34 23.30 -15.45 -26.10
C LEU A 34 22.18 -15.86 -27.05
N ARG A 35 20.96 -15.80 -26.55
CA ARG A 35 19.74 -15.91 -27.37
C ARG A 35 19.13 -14.53 -27.52
N ASP A 36 19.31 -13.98 -28.71
CA ASP A 36 18.87 -12.64 -29.11
C ASP A 36 17.54 -12.69 -29.87
N VAL A 37 16.43 -12.80 -29.12
CA VAL A 37 15.08 -12.95 -29.69
C VAL A 37 14.64 -11.70 -30.46
N ASP A 38 15.00 -10.53 -29.94
CA ASP A 38 14.63 -9.23 -30.50
C ASP A 38 15.57 -8.79 -31.64
N ASN A 39 16.58 -9.62 -31.95
CA ASN A 39 17.63 -9.36 -32.94
C ASN A 39 18.31 -8.00 -32.70
N VAL A 40 18.59 -7.67 -31.44
CA VAL A 40 19.19 -6.40 -31.02
C VAL A 40 20.70 -6.33 -31.30
N LEU A 41 21.37 -7.47 -31.47
CA LEU A 41 22.80 -7.59 -31.79
C LEU A 41 23.01 -7.89 -33.28
N PHE A 42 22.10 -7.45 -34.16
CA PHE A 42 22.15 -7.72 -35.59
C PHE A 42 23.42 -7.21 -36.30
N ASP A 43 24.08 -6.21 -35.73
CA ASP A 43 25.30 -5.58 -36.22
C ASP A 43 26.58 -6.37 -35.89
N TRP A 44 26.53 -7.27 -34.91
CA TRP A 44 27.61 -8.20 -34.58
C TRP A 44 27.72 -9.28 -35.66
N THR A 45 28.64 -9.12 -36.60
CA THR A 45 28.78 -9.99 -37.80
C THR A 45 30.23 -10.35 -38.07
N ASP A 46 30.47 -11.49 -38.72
CA ASP A 46 31.80 -11.93 -39.17
C ASP A 46 32.22 -11.30 -40.52
N SER A 47 31.52 -10.25 -40.96
CA SER A 47 31.81 -9.60 -42.23
C SER A 47 33.19 -8.94 -42.22
N PRO A 48 34.04 -9.15 -43.25
CA PRO A 48 35.37 -8.53 -43.34
C PRO A 48 35.36 -6.99 -43.34
N SER A 49 34.21 -6.38 -43.61
CA SER A 49 34.02 -4.92 -43.62
C SER A 49 33.48 -4.35 -42.31
N SER A 50 33.16 -5.21 -41.33
CA SER A 50 32.56 -4.78 -40.06
C SER A 50 33.64 -4.51 -39.02
N ASP A 51 33.66 -3.29 -38.48
CA ASP A 51 34.51 -2.92 -37.36
C ASP A 51 33.78 -3.22 -36.05
N TYR A 52 34.30 -4.14 -35.23
CA TYR A 52 33.64 -4.51 -33.97
C TYR A 52 33.56 -3.35 -32.98
N CYS A 53 34.37 -2.31 -33.15
CA CYS A 53 34.30 -1.12 -32.30
C CYS A 53 33.06 -0.24 -32.55
N VAL A 54 32.31 -0.49 -33.63
CA VAL A 54 31.01 0.17 -33.87
C VAL A 54 29.81 -0.69 -33.49
N TRP A 55 30.05 -1.92 -33.04
CA TRP A 55 28.98 -2.82 -32.64
C TRP A 55 28.25 -2.31 -31.40
N ARG A 56 26.95 -2.59 -31.34
CA ARG A 56 26.08 -2.20 -30.23
C ARG A 56 26.69 -2.64 -28.91
N GLY A 57 26.86 -1.67 -28.02
CA GLY A 57 27.36 -1.90 -26.67
C GLY A 57 28.86 -2.09 -26.55
N VAL A 58 29.62 -2.14 -27.65
CA VAL A 58 31.08 -2.32 -27.63
C VAL A 58 31.76 -0.96 -27.60
N THR A 59 32.74 -0.79 -26.72
CA THR A 59 33.63 0.38 -26.69
C THR A 59 35.07 -0.08 -26.73
N CYS A 60 35.84 0.45 -27.67
CA CYS A 60 37.26 0.15 -27.83
C CYS A 60 38.16 1.29 -27.34
N GLU A 61 39.39 0.96 -27.00
CA GLU A 61 40.45 1.94 -26.78
C GLU A 61 40.91 2.56 -28.12
N ASN A 62 41.12 3.88 -28.14
CA ASN A 62 41.46 4.63 -29.36
C ASN A 62 42.83 4.28 -29.99
N VAL A 63 43.69 3.55 -29.28
CA VAL A 63 45.07 3.28 -29.70
C VAL A 63 45.24 1.81 -30.08
N THR A 64 44.92 0.90 -29.17
CA THR A 64 45.07 -0.54 -29.39
C THR A 64 43.90 -1.14 -30.14
N PHE A 65 42.75 -0.45 -30.17
CA PHE A 65 41.45 -0.96 -30.64
C PHE A 65 40.93 -2.15 -29.83
N ASN A 66 41.54 -2.49 -28.70
CA ASN A 66 41.04 -3.53 -27.81
C ASN A 66 39.72 -3.09 -27.17
N VAL A 67 38.84 -4.05 -26.90
CA VAL A 67 37.56 -3.81 -26.23
C VAL A 67 37.82 -3.50 -24.75
N VAL A 68 37.39 -2.32 -24.31
CA VAL A 68 37.55 -1.83 -22.93
C VAL A 68 36.23 -1.73 -22.17
N ALA A 69 35.10 -1.62 -22.87
CA ALA A 69 33.80 -1.73 -22.23
C ALA A 69 32.78 -2.49 -23.09
N LEU A 70 31.93 -3.26 -22.42
CA LEU A 70 30.80 -3.95 -23.01
C LEU A 70 29.53 -3.61 -22.22
N ASN A 71 28.56 -2.95 -22.85
CA ASN A 71 27.28 -2.60 -22.25
C ASN A 71 26.13 -3.17 -23.08
N LEU A 72 25.52 -4.24 -22.58
CA LEU A 72 24.36 -4.92 -23.17
C LEU A 72 23.14 -4.85 -22.23
N SER A 73 23.04 -3.81 -21.42
CA SER A 73 21.98 -3.67 -20.43
C SER A 73 20.59 -3.47 -21.07
N GLY A 74 19.55 -4.09 -20.49
CA GLY A 74 18.16 -3.80 -20.85
C GLY A 74 17.75 -4.30 -22.24
N LEU A 75 18.45 -5.31 -22.77
CA LEU A 75 18.30 -5.79 -24.14
C LEU A 75 17.45 -7.06 -24.27
N ASN A 76 16.81 -7.52 -23.18
CA ASN A 76 16.04 -8.77 -23.11
C ASN A 76 16.81 -10.01 -23.58
N LEU A 77 18.14 -10.02 -23.45
CA LEU A 77 18.98 -11.14 -23.88
C LEU A 77 18.76 -12.35 -22.96
N GLU A 78 18.56 -13.52 -23.56
CA GLU A 78 18.52 -14.82 -22.89
C GLU A 78 19.85 -15.56 -23.09
N GLY A 79 20.03 -16.71 -22.46
CA GLY A 79 21.23 -17.56 -22.62
C GLY A 79 22.12 -17.55 -21.39
N GLU A 80 23.44 -17.69 -21.58
CA GLU A 80 24.43 -17.75 -20.49
C GLU A 80 25.62 -16.82 -20.77
N ILE A 81 26.34 -16.44 -19.71
CA ILE A 81 27.58 -15.68 -19.84
C ILE A 81 28.68 -16.62 -20.37
N SER A 82 29.16 -16.35 -21.58
CA SER A 82 30.16 -17.20 -22.23
C SER A 82 31.51 -17.19 -21.50
N PRO A 83 32.16 -18.34 -21.27
CA PRO A 83 33.54 -18.43 -20.79
C PRO A 83 34.56 -17.71 -21.69
N ALA A 84 34.23 -17.52 -22.98
CA ALA A 84 35.08 -16.78 -23.91
C ALA A 84 35.32 -15.32 -23.47
N LEU A 85 34.46 -14.78 -22.59
CA LEU A 85 34.63 -13.46 -21.98
C LEU A 85 36.03 -13.26 -21.37
N GLY A 86 36.60 -14.29 -20.75
CA GLY A 86 37.93 -14.23 -20.14
C GLY A 86 39.08 -13.89 -21.10
N ARG A 87 38.84 -13.98 -22.43
CA ARG A 87 39.83 -13.63 -23.46
C ARG A 87 39.93 -12.11 -23.69
N LEU A 88 38.94 -11.33 -23.26
CA LEU A 88 38.95 -9.87 -23.34
C LEU A 88 39.77 -9.27 -22.17
N SER A 89 41.09 -9.45 -22.19
CA SER A 89 41.97 -9.06 -21.07
C SER A 89 42.05 -7.54 -20.83
N SER A 90 41.74 -6.73 -21.83
CA SER A 90 41.71 -5.26 -21.76
C SER A 90 40.37 -4.72 -21.24
N LEU A 91 39.38 -5.58 -20.99
CA LEU A 91 38.05 -5.17 -20.55
C LEU A 91 38.12 -4.51 -19.17
N VAL A 92 37.63 -3.27 -19.08
CA VAL A 92 37.58 -2.45 -17.86
C VAL A 92 36.19 -2.45 -17.26
N SER A 93 35.15 -2.52 -18.09
CA SER A 93 33.77 -2.47 -17.64
C SER A 93 32.91 -3.46 -18.42
N ILE A 94 32.08 -4.21 -17.70
CA ILE A 94 31.01 -5.04 -18.29
C ILE A 94 29.69 -4.79 -17.57
N ASP A 95 28.67 -4.43 -18.34
CA ASP A 95 27.30 -4.19 -17.87
C ASP A 95 26.34 -5.08 -18.69
N LEU A 96 25.79 -6.10 -18.04
CA LEU A 96 24.80 -7.03 -18.60
C LEU A 96 23.47 -6.97 -17.84
N LYS A 97 23.23 -5.92 -17.06
CA LYS A 97 22.06 -5.87 -16.16
C LYS A 97 20.74 -5.77 -16.90
N GLU A 98 19.66 -6.14 -16.22
CA GLU A 98 18.28 -6.08 -16.74
C GLU A 98 18.13 -6.89 -18.03
N ASN A 99 18.58 -8.14 -17.99
CA ASN A 99 18.37 -9.13 -19.05
C ASN A 99 17.73 -10.40 -18.44
N ARG A 100 17.71 -11.50 -19.19
CA ARG A 100 17.24 -12.82 -18.74
C ARG A 100 18.37 -13.84 -18.82
N LEU A 101 19.59 -13.42 -18.51
CA LEU A 101 20.76 -14.29 -18.53
C LEU A 101 20.65 -15.31 -17.40
N SER A 102 20.88 -16.56 -17.73
CA SER A 102 20.85 -17.71 -16.83
C SER A 102 22.24 -18.35 -16.75
N GLY A 103 22.33 -19.60 -16.30
CA GLY A 103 23.62 -20.28 -16.16
C GLY A 103 24.42 -19.77 -14.96
N GLN A 104 25.72 -20.06 -14.93
CA GLN A 104 26.61 -19.65 -13.84
C GLN A 104 27.51 -18.50 -14.28
N ILE A 105 28.08 -17.79 -13.31
CA ILE A 105 29.20 -16.87 -13.59
C ILE A 105 30.42 -17.74 -13.94
N PRO A 106 31.02 -17.61 -15.14
CA PRO A 106 32.15 -18.45 -15.53
C PRO A 106 33.42 -18.11 -14.73
N ASP A 107 34.22 -19.12 -14.39
CA ASP A 107 35.50 -18.94 -13.69
C ASP A 107 36.47 -18.04 -14.48
N GLU A 108 36.40 -18.10 -15.82
CA GLU A 108 37.20 -17.33 -16.77
C GLU A 108 36.98 -15.81 -16.66
N LEU A 109 35.88 -15.35 -16.03
CA LEU A 109 35.70 -13.93 -15.71
C LEU A 109 36.89 -13.39 -14.90
N GLY A 110 37.47 -14.23 -14.03
CA GLY A 110 38.63 -13.88 -13.22
C GLY A 110 39.91 -13.60 -14.03
N ASP A 111 39.95 -13.98 -15.30
CA ASP A 111 41.12 -13.77 -16.17
C ASP A 111 41.09 -12.39 -16.87
N CYS A 112 39.97 -11.66 -16.78
CA CYS A 112 39.86 -10.25 -17.18
C CYS A 112 40.54 -9.32 -16.15
N SER A 113 41.87 -9.34 -16.09
CA SER A 113 42.65 -8.65 -15.04
C SER A 113 42.47 -7.13 -14.95
N SER A 114 41.97 -6.50 -16.01
CA SER A 114 41.75 -5.05 -16.10
C SER A 114 40.37 -4.61 -15.61
N LEU A 115 39.47 -5.55 -15.30
CA LEU A 115 38.09 -5.24 -14.92
C LEU A 115 38.05 -4.43 -13.63
N LYS A 116 37.30 -3.33 -13.70
CA LYS A 116 36.96 -2.44 -12.60
C LYS A 116 35.49 -2.53 -12.24
N ASN A 117 34.63 -2.69 -13.24
CA ASN A 117 33.18 -2.65 -13.06
C ASN A 117 32.55 -3.91 -13.66
N VAL A 118 31.83 -4.66 -12.83
CA VAL A 118 31.01 -5.80 -13.23
C VAL A 118 29.61 -5.57 -12.71
N ASP A 119 28.64 -5.41 -13.61
CA ASP A 119 27.23 -5.34 -13.27
C ASP A 119 26.42 -6.40 -14.04
N PHE A 120 26.02 -7.45 -13.33
CA PHE A 120 25.17 -8.53 -13.83
C PHE A 120 23.80 -8.54 -13.14
N SER A 121 23.38 -7.41 -12.57
CA SER A 121 22.15 -7.35 -11.77
C SER A 121 20.87 -7.59 -12.57
N PHE A 122 19.80 -7.99 -11.89
CA PHE A 122 18.48 -8.23 -12.51
C PHE A 122 18.56 -9.22 -13.68
N ASN A 123 18.99 -10.42 -13.37
CA ASN A 123 19.07 -11.56 -14.30
C ASN A 123 18.58 -12.84 -13.59
N GLU A 124 18.75 -13.99 -14.22
CA GLU A 124 18.39 -15.32 -13.72
C GLU A 124 19.64 -16.19 -13.44
N ILE A 125 20.77 -15.54 -13.13
CA ILE A 125 22.07 -16.22 -12.94
C ILE A 125 22.02 -17.04 -11.66
N ARG A 126 22.49 -18.29 -11.73
CA ARG A 126 22.50 -19.29 -10.65
C ARG A 126 23.92 -19.76 -10.33
N GLY A 127 24.03 -20.67 -9.36
CA GLY A 127 25.33 -21.21 -8.93
C GLY A 127 26.03 -20.33 -7.92
N ASP A 128 27.26 -20.72 -7.57
CA ASP A 128 28.06 -20.01 -6.58
C ASP A 128 28.75 -18.78 -7.19
N ILE A 129 29.17 -17.85 -6.33
CA ILE A 129 30.07 -16.77 -6.74
C ILE A 129 31.49 -17.37 -6.91
N PRO A 130 32.10 -17.31 -8.10
CA PRO A 130 33.40 -17.94 -8.36
C PRO A 130 34.53 -17.34 -7.52
N PHE A 131 35.42 -18.19 -6.98
CA PHE A 131 36.59 -17.73 -6.24
C PHE A 131 37.59 -16.98 -7.14
N SER A 132 37.53 -17.21 -8.45
CA SER A 132 38.38 -16.61 -9.47
C SER A 132 38.21 -15.09 -9.54
N ILE A 133 37.08 -14.53 -9.08
CA ILE A 133 36.86 -13.09 -8.96
C ILE A 133 37.98 -12.41 -8.14
N SER A 134 38.56 -13.14 -7.17
CA SER A 134 39.67 -12.63 -6.37
C SER A 134 40.95 -12.34 -7.16
N LYS A 135 41.08 -12.85 -8.39
CA LYS A 135 42.20 -12.53 -9.30
C LYS A 135 42.12 -11.11 -9.87
N MET A 136 40.93 -10.52 -9.99
CA MET A 136 40.72 -9.19 -10.57
C MET A 136 41.13 -8.08 -9.58
N LYS A 137 42.43 -7.76 -9.52
CA LYS A 137 42.97 -6.80 -8.53
C LYS A 137 42.57 -5.34 -8.76
N GLN A 138 42.06 -5.02 -9.96
CA GLN A 138 41.56 -3.69 -10.29
C GLN A 138 40.07 -3.51 -10.00
N LEU A 139 39.36 -4.57 -9.58
CA LEU A 139 37.91 -4.55 -9.42
C LEU A 139 37.51 -3.54 -8.32
N GLU A 140 36.64 -2.60 -8.69
CA GLU A 140 36.10 -1.55 -7.84
C GLU A 140 34.62 -1.82 -7.51
N ASN A 141 33.84 -2.28 -8.49
CA ASN A 141 32.39 -2.49 -8.36
C ASN A 141 32.01 -3.90 -8.81
N LEU A 142 31.43 -4.68 -7.90
CA LEU A 142 30.85 -5.98 -8.18
C LEU A 142 29.37 -5.97 -7.78
N ILE A 143 28.49 -5.92 -8.79
CA ILE A 143 27.05 -5.80 -8.63
C ILE A 143 26.38 -7.04 -9.24
N LEU A 144 25.87 -7.91 -8.38
CA LEU A 144 25.22 -9.19 -8.73
C LEU A 144 23.79 -9.29 -8.18
N LYS A 145 23.21 -8.17 -7.76
CA LYS A 145 21.90 -8.14 -7.09
C LYS A 145 20.76 -8.66 -7.98
N ASN A 146 19.68 -9.16 -7.38
CA ASN A 146 18.51 -9.69 -8.09
C ASN A 146 18.88 -10.78 -9.09
N ASN A 147 19.38 -11.89 -8.56
CA ASN A 147 19.71 -13.12 -9.29
C ASN A 147 19.28 -14.35 -8.45
N GLN A 148 19.70 -15.54 -8.84
CA GLN A 148 19.42 -16.81 -8.17
C GLN A 148 20.72 -17.44 -7.62
N LEU A 149 21.73 -16.63 -7.27
CA LEU A 149 23.02 -17.12 -6.77
C LEU A 149 22.85 -17.85 -5.44
N ILE A 150 23.62 -18.91 -5.26
CA ILE A 150 23.60 -19.79 -4.09
C ILE A 150 24.99 -19.85 -3.43
N GLY A 151 25.11 -20.67 -2.38
CA GLY A 151 26.37 -20.91 -1.69
C GLY A 151 26.82 -19.77 -0.80
N PRO A 152 28.02 -19.87 -0.22
CA PRO A 152 28.57 -18.86 0.67
C PRO A 152 29.12 -17.66 -0.10
N ILE A 153 29.15 -16.50 0.56
CA ILE A 153 29.96 -15.37 0.09
C ILE A 153 31.43 -15.81 0.17
N PRO A 154 32.20 -15.78 -0.94
CA PRO A 154 33.58 -16.23 -0.92
C PRO A 154 34.44 -15.31 -0.05
N SER A 155 35.13 -15.88 0.95
CA SER A 155 36.06 -15.11 1.78
C SER A 155 37.23 -14.53 0.97
N THR A 156 37.51 -15.07 -0.22
CA THR A 156 38.54 -14.57 -1.15
C THR A 156 38.24 -13.17 -1.68
N LEU A 157 37.01 -12.68 -1.59
CA LEU A 157 36.68 -11.29 -1.94
C LEU A 157 37.44 -10.28 -1.07
N SER A 158 37.87 -10.66 0.13
CA SER A 158 38.74 -9.81 0.97
C SER A 158 40.13 -9.57 0.35
N GLN A 159 40.52 -10.34 -0.68
CA GLN A 159 41.79 -10.19 -1.38
C GLN A 159 41.71 -9.24 -2.59
N VAL A 160 40.57 -8.60 -2.81
CA VAL A 160 40.35 -7.59 -3.85
C VAL A 160 40.55 -6.20 -3.24
N PRO A 161 41.74 -5.58 -3.42
CA PRO A 161 42.16 -4.44 -2.60
C PRO A 161 41.40 -3.14 -2.92
N ASN A 162 40.80 -3.03 -4.11
CA ASN A 162 40.16 -1.80 -4.59
C ASN A 162 38.62 -1.87 -4.55
N LEU A 163 38.04 -2.93 -3.99
CA LEU A 163 36.60 -3.15 -4.00
C LEU A 163 35.89 -2.08 -3.14
N LYS A 164 35.11 -1.21 -3.80
CA LYS A 164 34.34 -0.13 -3.20
C LYS A 164 32.87 -0.51 -3.05
N ILE A 165 32.30 -1.18 -4.04
CA ILE A 165 30.88 -1.58 -4.04
C ILE A 165 30.81 -3.09 -4.19
N LEU A 166 30.19 -3.73 -3.19
CA LEU A 166 29.78 -5.12 -3.25
C LEU A 166 28.27 -5.18 -3.02
N ASP A 167 27.51 -5.45 -4.08
CA ASP A 167 26.06 -5.57 -4.02
C ASP A 167 25.64 -6.98 -4.47
N LEU A 168 25.26 -7.80 -3.49
CA LEU A 168 24.82 -9.18 -3.65
C LEU A 168 23.35 -9.34 -3.22
N ALA A 169 22.60 -8.24 -3.09
CA ALA A 169 21.24 -8.27 -2.55
C ALA A 169 20.28 -9.11 -3.42
N GLN A 170 19.24 -9.67 -2.80
CA GLN A 170 18.16 -10.40 -3.47
C GLN A 170 18.70 -11.59 -4.30
N ASN A 171 19.36 -12.50 -3.59
CA ASN A 171 19.86 -13.78 -4.09
C ASN A 171 19.47 -14.89 -3.10
N ASN A 172 19.98 -16.10 -3.26
CA ASN A 172 19.79 -17.23 -2.35
C ASN A 172 21.10 -17.63 -1.66
N LEU A 173 21.98 -16.66 -1.39
CA LEU A 173 23.27 -16.90 -0.72
C LEU A 173 23.05 -17.39 0.71
N SER A 174 23.93 -18.26 1.19
CA SER A 174 23.81 -18.95 2.47
C SER A 174 25.12 -18.90 3.26
N GLY A 175 25.19 -19.56 4.42
CA GLY A 175 26.38 -19.51 5.28
C GLY A 175 26.48 -18.20 6.06
N GLU A 176 27.64 -17.95 6.66
CA GLU A 176 27.90 -16.73 7.44
C GLU A 176 28.48 -15.61 6.58
N ILE A 177 28.39 -14.36 7.05
CA ILE A 177 29.16 -13.26 6.46
C ILE A 177 30.65 -13.48 6.80
N PRO A 178 31.54 -13.67 5.81
CA PRO A 178 32.93 -14.00 6.09
C PRO A 178 33.62 -12.87 6.86
N ARG A 179 34.12 -13.16 8.06
CA ARG A 179 34.79 -12.17 8.93
C ARG A 179 35.91 -11.38 8.22
N LEU A 180 36.62 -12.01 7.30
CA LEU A 180 37.70 -11.38 6.53
C LEU A 180 37.23 -10.24 5.63
N ILE A 181 35.95 -10.21 5.22
CA ILE A 181 35.42 -9.13 4.38
C ILE A 181 35.42 -7.79 5.11
N TYR A 182 35.33 -7.81 6.45
CA TYR A 182 35.31 -6.61 7.26
C TYR A 182 36.66 -5.89 7.30
N TRP A 183 37.74 -6.57 6.92
CA TRP A 183 39.10 -6.01 6.87
C TRP A 183 39.40 -5.30 5.54
N ASN A 184 38.36 -4.94 4.79
CA ASN A 184 38.48 -4.14 3.57
C ASN A 184 38.24 -2.66 3.89
N GLU A 185 39.32 -1.90 4.06
CA GLU A 185 39.28 -0.47 4.41
C GLU A 185 38.75 0.42 3.27
N VAL A 186 38.71 -0.09 2.03
CA VAL A 186 38.29 0.65 0.83
C VAL A 186 36.79 0.50 0.57
N LEU A 187 36.16 -0.54 1.10
CA LEU A 187 34.76 -0.86 0.86
C LEU A 187 33.85 0.28 1.37
N GLN A 188 32.97 0.76 0.50
CA GLN A 188 32.07 1.89 0.73
C GLN A 188 30.61 1.44 0.85
N TYR A 189 30.24 0.43 0.07
CA TYR A 189 28.88 -0.12 -0.01
C TYR A 189 28.92 -1.64 0.11
N LEU A 190 28.19 -2.17 1.09
CA LEU A 190 28.00 -3.60 1.29
C LEU A 190 26.50 -3.92 1.38
N GLY A 191 25.94 -4.36 0.26
CA GLY A 191 24.54 -4.75 0.13
C GLY A 191 24.41 -6.26 0.09
N LEU A 192 23.84 -6.85 1.14
CA LEU A 192 23.62 -8.29 1.30
C LEU A 192 22.14 -8.63 1.59
N ARG A 193 21.25 -7.65 1.46
CA ARG A 193 19.82 -7.77 1.75
C ARG A 193 19.16 -8.93 1.02
N GLY A 194 18.19 -9.61 1.64
CA GLY A 194 17.33 -10.56 0.94
C GLY A 194 18.09 -11.80 0.47
N ASN A 195 18.82 -12.42 1.38
CA ASN A 195 19.53 -13.68 1.18
C ASN A 195 19.17 -14.65 2.32
N ASN A 196 19.80 -15.82 2.36
CA ASN A 196 19.68 -16.82 3.43
C ASN A 196 20.92 -16.82 4.34
N LEU A 197 21.58 -15.66 4.53
CA LEU A 197 22.77 -15.57 5.39
C LEU A 197 22.41 -15.83 6.85
N SER A 198 23.31 -16.49 7.55
CA SER A 198 23.16 -16.99 8.93
C SER A 198 24.39 -16.64 9.77
N GLY A 199 24.48 -17.19 10.98
CA GLY A 199 25.54 -16.83 11.94
C GLY A 199 25.25 -15.51 12.65
N SER A 200 26.27 -14.95 13.29
CA SER A 200 26.19 -13.68 14.03
C SER A 200 26.95 -12.56 13.35
N LEU A 201 26.59 -11.30 13.64
CA LEU A 201 27.40 -10.15 13.26
C LEU A 201 28.72 -10.17 14.04
N SER A 202 29.84 -10.18 13.31
CA SER A 202 31.17 -10.14 13.94
C SER A 202 31.46 -8.75 14.51
N PRO A 203 32.12 -8.65 15.68
CA PRO A 203 32.67 -7.38 16.19
C PRO A 203 33.63 -6.70 15.22
N ASP A 204 34.24 -7.45 14.30
CA ASP A 204 35.14 -6.90 13.29
C ASP A 204 34.44 -6.01 12.26
N ILE A 205 33.10 -5.94 12.24
CA ILE A 205 32.34 -5.07 11.33
C ILE A 205 32.84 -3.62 11.31
N CYS A 206 33.36 -3.11 12.43
CA CYS A 206 33.91 -1.76 12.52
C CYS A 206 35.35 -1.60 11.99
N GLN A 207 35.94 -2.64 11.39
CA GLN A 207 37.16 -2.52 10.57
C GLN A 207 36.85 -1.93 9.18
N LEU A 208 35.58 -1.89 8.77
CA LEU A 208 35.12 -1.23 7.55
C LEU A 208 35.08 0.30 7.71
N THR A 209 36.24 0.91 7.85
CA THR A 209 36.41 2.34 8.17
C THR A 209 35.98 3.29 7.05
N GLY A 210 35.87 2.81 5.80
CA GLY A 210 35.38 3.57 4.64
C GLY A 210 33.90 3.36 4.30
N LEU A 211 33.19 2.49 5.03
CA LEU A 211 31.85 2.03 4.65
C LEU A 211 30.78 3.00 5.13
N TRP A 212 29.96 3.49 4.21
CA TRP A 212 28.83 4.36 4.53
C TRP A 212 27.49 3.61 4.47
N TYR A 213 27.42 2.50 3.74
CA TYR A 213 26.20 1.70 3.56
C TYR A 213 26.41 0.23 3.96
N PHE A 214 25.75 -0.18 5.03
CA PHE A 214 25.70 -1.58 5.47
C PHE A 214 24.24 -2.06 5.50
N ASP A 215 23.87 -2.95 4.58
CA ASP A 215 22.52 -3.52 4.50
C ASP A 215 22.58 -5.06 4.48
N VAL A 216 22.10 -5.67 5.56
CA VAL A 216 21.92 -7.12 5.71
C VAL A 216 20.46 -7.49 5.96
N ARG A 217 19.53 -6.59 5.61
CA ARG A 217 18.10 -6.76 5.81
C ARG A 217 17.58 -8.08 5.26
N ASN A 218 16.57 -8.67 5.89
CA ASN A 218 15.86 -9.84 5.38
C ASN A 218 16.83 -11.02 5.13
N ASN A 219 17.46 -11.48 6.20
CA ASN A 219 18.34 -12.64 6.26
C ASN A 219 17.96 -13.52 7.48
N SER A 220 18.79 -14.48 7.84
CA SER A 220 18.65 -15.33 9.02
C SER A 220 19.74 -15.08 10.08
N LEU A 221 20.28 -13.85 10.18
CA LEU A 221 21.30 -13.50 11.17
C LEU A 221 20.76 -13.63 12.60
N THR A 222 21.59 -14.14 13.50
CA THR A 222 21.27 -14.44 14.91
C THR A 222 22.30 -13.80 15.84
N GLY A 223 22.15 -14.01 17.15
CA GLY A 223 23.04 -13.42 18.16
C GLY A 223 22.73 -11.95 18.42
N ASN A 224 23.64 -11.26 19.10
CA ASN A 224 23.44 -9.89 19.55
C ASN A 224 24.07 -8.90 18.57
N ILE A 225 23.63 -7.64 18.62
CA ILE A 225 24.37 -6.53 18.02
C ILE A 225 25.69 -6.37 18.80
N PRO A 226 26.87 -6.33 18.15
CA PRO A 226 28.15 -6.23 18.84
C PRO A 226 28.27 -4.96 19.71
N GLU A 227 28.80 -5.10 20.93
CA GLU A 227 29.01 -3.98 21.86
C GLU A 227 29.93 -2.88 21.30
N ASN A 228 30.83 -3.23 20.38
CA ASN A 228 31.74 -2.27 19.76
C ASN A 228 31.15 -1.61 18.50
N ILE A 229 29.85 -1.78 18.21
CA ILE A 229 29.20 -1.19 17.02
C ILE A 229 29.39 0.33 16.96
N GLY A 230 29.51 1.00 18.11
CA GLY A 230 29.80 2.43 18.19
C GLY A 230 31.10 2.89 17.51
N ASN A 231 32.03 1.97 17.24
CA ASN A 231 33.28 2.27 16.54
C ASN A 231 33.09 2.39 15.02
N CYS A 232 31.95 1.97 14.48
CA CYS A 232 31.62 2.03 13.05
C CYS A 232 31.20 3.45 12.64
N THR A 233 32.02 4.45 12.92
CA THR A 233 31.64 5.88 12.82
C THR A 233 31.47 6.38 11.38
N ALA A 234 31.92 5.63 10.39
CA ALA A 234 31.76 5.97 8.97
C ALA A 234 30.35 5.67 8.43
N PHE A 235 29.57 4.83 9.14
CA PHE A 235 28.28 4.36 8.65
C PHE A 235 27.29 5.52 8.61
N GLN A 236 26.63 5.68 7.46
CA GLN A 236 25.50 6.59 7.28
C GLN A 236 24.18 5.83 7.30
N ILE A 237 24.17 4.60 6.77
CA ILE A 237 23.02 3.70 6.76
C ILE A 237 23.44 2.37 7.38
N LEU A 238 22.73 1.98 8.44
CA LEU A 238 22.84 0.67 9.07
C LEU A 238 21.47 0.00 9.06
N ASP A 239 21.29 -0.99 8.18
CA ASP A 239 20.06 -1.78 8.08
C ASP A 239 20.33 -3.24 8.48
N LEU A 240 19.84 -3.59 9.67
CA LEU A 240 19.89 -4.93 10.26
C LEU A 240 18.50 -5.59 10.32
N SER A 241 17.50 -5.00 9.65
CA SER A 241 16.10 -5.34 9.84
C SER A 241 15.70 -6.72 9.30
N TYR A 242 14.57 -7.25 9.76
CA TYR A 242 14.03 -8.55 9.32
C TYR A 242 15.05 -9.69 9.43
N ASN A 243 15.65 -9.84 10.60
CA ASN A 243 16.58 -10.91 10.95
C ASN A 243 16.09 -11.63 12.23
N LYS A 244 16.95 -12.43 12.86
CA LYS A 244 16.68 -13.12 14.13
C LYS A 244 17.61 -12.61 15.25
N LEU A 245 18.09 -11.37 15.15
CA LEU A 245 18.96 -10.76 16.16
C LEU A 245 18.24 -10.65 17.49
N SER A 246 18.94 -10.93 18.58
CA SER A 246 18.40 -10.98 19.95
C SER A 246 19.25 -10.17 20.91
N GLY A 247 18.95 -10.24 22.21
CA GLY A 247 19.64 -9.46 23.23
C GLY A 247 19.12 -8.03 23.32
N GLU A 248 19.88 -7.16 23.97
CA GLU A 248 19.55 -5.74 24.10
C GLU A 248 20.17 -4.92 22.96
N ILE A 249 19.66 -3.71 22.75
CA ILE A 249 20.35 -2.73 21.91
C ILE A 249 21.53 -2.18 22.75
N PRO A 250 22.79 -2.34 22.31
CA PRO A 250 23.95 -1.96 23.13
C PRO A 250 24.01 -0.45 23.32
N PHE A 251 24.46 0.00 24.49
CA PHE A 251 24.62 1.43 24.79
C PHE A 251 25.53 2.15 23.77
N ASN A 252 26.57 1.48 23.30
CA ASN A 252 27.52 2.08 22.37
C ASN A 252 26.92 2.37 20.98
N ILE A 253 25.69 1.95 20.68
CA ILE A 253 25.01 2.34 19.44
C ILE A 253 24.89 3.85 19.29
N GLY A 254 24.86 4.59 20.40
CA GLY A 254 24.78 6.04 20.43
C GLY A 254 26.00 6.80 19.90
N PHE A 255 27.13 6.11 19.65
CA PHE A 255 28.33 6.71 19.06
C PHE A 255 28.35 6.68 17.53
N LEU A 256 27.45 5.93 16.91
CA LEU A 256 27.29 5.91 15.46
C LEU A 256 26.91 7.30 14.93
N GLN A 257 27.35 7.61 13.70
CA GLN A 257 27.00 8.85 12.99
C GLN A 257 25.99 8.58 11.86
N VAL A 258 25.12 7.59 12.05
CA VAL A 258 24.14 7.16 11.05
C VAL A 258 23.02 8.16 10.88
N ALA A 259 22.57 8.35 9.64
CA ALA A 259 21.32 9.00 9.31
C ALA A 259 20.14 8.02 9.39
N THR A 260 20.35 6.76 9.01
CA THR A 260 19.32 5.71 9.05
C THR A 260 19.78 4.56 9.93
N LEU A 261 19.01 4.29 10.99
CA LEU A 261 19.16 3.13 11.86
C LEU A 261 17.90 2.28 11.79
N SER A 262 18.00 1.13 11.11
CA SER A 262 16.90 0.19 10.89
C SER A 262 17.18 -1.14 11.60
N LEU A 263 16.46 -1.39 12.70
CA LEU A 263 16.58 -2.60 13.54
C LEU A 263 15.29 -3.41 13.61
N GLN A 264 14.27 -3.03 12.83
CA GLN A 264 12.93 -3.57 12.92
C GLN A 264 12.82 -5.05 12.53
N GLY A 265 11.79 -5.73 13.04
CA GLY A 265 11.51 -7.12 12.68
C GLY A 265 12.60 -8.08 13.16
N ASN A 266 13.07 -7.89 14.40
CA ASN A 266 14.06 -8.75 15.06
C ASN A 266 13.47 -9.29 16.38
N LYS A 267 14.33 -9.88 17.22
CA LYS A 267 14.02 -10.37 18.57
C LYS A 267 14.72 -9.54 19.65
N LEU A 268 14.97 -8.25 19.38
CA LEU A 268 15.63 -7.36 20.34
C LEU A 268 14.73 -7.13 21.55
N SER A 269 15.33 -7.04 22.72
CA SER A 269 14.67 -6.99 24.03
C SER A 269 15.33 -5.94 24.92
N GLY A 270 14.93 -5.84 26.19
CA GLY A 270 15.42 -4.81 27.09
C GLY A 270 14.76 -3.45 26.83
N TYR A 271 15.47 -2.37 27.14
CA TYR A 271 15.00 -0.99 27.00
C TYR A 271 15.55 -0.33 25.74
N ILE A 272 14.88 0.71 25.25
CA ILE A 272 15.48 1.65 24.28
C ILE A 272 16.59 2.43 25.00
N PRO A 273 17.86 2.35 24.58
CA PRO A 273 18.94 3.09 25.23
C PRO A 273 18.75 4.59 25.11
N SER A 274 18.77 5.32 26.23
CA SER A 274 18.58 6.78 26.25
C SER A 274 19.63 7.54 25.45
N VAL A 275 20.82 6.97 25.28
CA VAL A 275 21.92 7.52 24.46
C VAL A 275 21.54 7.69 22.99
N ILE A 276 20.52 6.98 22.48
CA ILE A 276 19.98 7.21 21.13
C ILE A 276 19.51 8.66 20.98
N GLY A 277 18.99 9.31 22.03
CA GLY A 277 18.59 10.72 22.00
C GLY A 277 19.76 11.71 21.80
N LEU A 278 21.00 11.22 21.77
CA LEU A 278 22.20 12.03 21.47
C LEU A 278 22.65 11.89 20.00
N MET A 279 22.04 11.00 19.21
CA MET A 279 22.43 10.73 17.82
C MET A 279 21.84 11.77 16.86
N GLN A 280 22.38 12.99 16.89
CA GLN A 280 21.82 14.16 16.17
C GLN A 280 21.78 14.05 14.65
N ALA A 281 22.52 13.09 14.06
CA ALA A 281 22.49 12.83 12.63
C ALA A 281 21.27 12.01 12.17
N LEU A 282 20.52 11.40 13.08
CA LEU A 282 19.40 10.50 12.75
C LEU A 282 18.27 11.25 12.03
N THR A 283 17.96 10.78 10.82
CA THR A 283 16.77 11.14 10.04
C THR A 283 15.69 10.06 10.15
N VAL A 284 16.10 8.78 10.24
CA VAL A 284 15.20 7.63 10.35
C VAL A 284 15.66 6.72 11.49
N LEU A 285 14.77 6.51 12.45
CA LEU A 285 14.93 5.52 13.52
C LEU A 285 13.78 4.53 13.49
N ASP A 286 14.08 3.28 13.14
CA ASP A 286 13.09 2.19 13.10
C ASP A 286 13.49 1.05 14.05
N LEU A 287 12.75 0.95 15.16
CA LEU A 287 12.89 -0.09 16.19
C LEU A 287 11.63 -0.97 16.26
N SER A 288 10.75 -0.88 15.28
CA SER A 288 9.44 -1.54 15.30
C SER A 288 9.54 -3.08 15.26
N CYS A 289 8.45 -3.77 15.58
CA CYS A 289 8.34 -5.23 15.49
C CYS A 289 9.49 -5.97 16.21
N ASN A 290 9.70 -5.66 17.49
CA ASN A 290 10.69 -6.29 18.35
C ASN A 290 10.03 -6.69 19.69
N MET A 291 10.83 -7.01 20.71
CA MET A 291 10.37 -7.29 22.08
C MET A 291 10.84 -6.21 23.07
N LEU A 292 11.05 -4.98 22.61
CA LEU A 292 11.51 -3.87 23.45
C LEU A 292 10.46 -3.52 24.50
N SER A 293 10.91 -3.15 25.69
CA SER A 293 10.08 -2.93 26.87
C SER A 293 10.46 -1.65 27.61
N GLY A 294 9.70 -1.31 28.65
CA GLY A 294 9.91 -0.08 29.42
C GLY A 294 9.43 1.18 28.69
N PRO A 295 9.72 2.38 29.23
CA PRO A 295 9.22 3.63 28.67
C PRO A 295 9.98 4.08 27.43
N ILE A 296 9.30 4.85 26.58
CA ILE A 296 9.96 5.65 25.54
C ILE A 296 10.84 6.70 26.25
N PRO A 297 12.17 6.75 26.01
CA PRO A 297 13.04 7.72 26.67
C PRO A 297 12.68 9.16 26.26
N PRO A 298 12.39 10.08 27.20
CA PRO A 298 12.06 11.47 26.88
C PRO A 298 13.14 12.21 26.07
N ILE A 299 14.41 11.82 26.27
CA ILE A 299 15.55 12.38 25.55
C ILE A 299 15.49 12.15 24.03
N LEU A 300 14.67 11.23 23.52
CA LEU A 300 14.43 11.10 22.08
C LEU A 300 13.87 12.39 21.47
N GLY A 301 13.18 13.22 22.26
CA GLY A 301 12.74 14.55 21.85
C GLY A 301 13.88 15.51 21.44
N ASN A 302 15.12 15.18 21.77
CA ASN A 302 16.30 15.95 21.38
C ASN A 302 16.77 15.64 19.94
N LEU A 303 16.16 14.68 19.25
CA LEU A 303 16.46 14.31 17.87
C LEU A 303 15.73 15.24 16.89
N THR A 304 16.16 16.50 16.86
CA THR A 304 15.44 17.60 16.17
C THR A 304 15.44 17.51 14.64
N TYR A 305 16.28 16.65 14.04
CA TYR A 305 16.36 16.41 12.59
C TYR A 305 15.66 15.12 12.14
N THR A 306 15.14 14.32 13.06
CA THR A 306 14.50 13.04 12.72
C THR A 306 13.16 13.27 12.03
N GLU A 307 13.00 12.64 10.87
CA GLU A 307 11.80 12.67 10.04
C GLU A 307 10.87 11.48 10.30
N LYS A 308 11.44 10.34 10.74
CA LYS A 308 10.69 9.09 10.95
C LYS A 308 11.07 8.42 12.26
N LEU A 309 10.08 8.23 13.13
CA LEU A 309 10.20 7.50 14.38
C LEU A 309 9.19 6.36 14.42
N TYR A 310 9.70 5.13 14.26
CA TYR A 310 8.89 3.91 14.26
C TYR A 310 9.24 3.04 15.46
N LEU A 311 8.29 2.92 16.40
CA LEU A 311 8.44 2.12 17.63
C LEU A 311 7.31 1.08 17.78
N TYR A 312 6.44 0.94 16.78
CA TYR A 312 5.25 0.09 16.85
C TYR A 312 5.56 -1.41 17.00
N GLY A 313 4.60 -2.20 17.49
CA GLY A 313 4.75 -3.66 17.58
C GLY A 313 5.83 -4.09 18.56
N ASN A 314 5.84 -3.49 19.76
CA ASN A 314 6.77 -3.79 20.86
C ASN A 314 5.99 -4.02 22.16
N LYS A 315 6.68 -4.02 23.30
CA LYS A 315 6.11 -4.10 24.67
C LYS A 315 6.38 -2.82 25.46
N LEU A 316 6.45 -1.67 24.79
CA LEU A 316 6.75 -0.37 25.42
C LEU A 316 5.61 0.03 26.35
N THR A 317 5.95 0.62 27.49
CA THR A 317 5.03 0.98 28.58
C THR A 317 5.20 2.46 28.96
N GLY A 318 4.51 2.92 30.01
CA GLY A 318 4.62 4.32 30.44
C GLY A 318 3.85 5.26 29.51
N ARG A 319 4.15 6.56 29.60
CA ARG A 319 3.47 7.61 28.82
C ARG A 319 4.22 7.95 27.54
N ILE A 320 3.51 8.49 26.56
CA ILE A 320 4.13 9.17 25.43
C ILE A 320 4.83 10.44 25.97
N PRO A 321 6.16 10.61 25.81
CA PRO A 321 6.87 11.78 26.32
C PRO A 321 6.44 13.07 25.60
N PRO A 322 6.06 14.13 26.32
CA PRO A 322 5.81 15.46 25.74
C PRO A 322 6.99 16.02 24.93
N GLU A 323 8.20 15.62 25.29
CA GLU A 323 9.44 16.02 24.62
C GLU A 323 9.49 15.61 23.14
N LEU A 324 8.73 14.58 22.72
CA LEU A 324 8.60 14.24 21.30
C LEU A 324 8.04 15.41 20.47
N GLY A 325 7.29 16.32 21.09
CA GLY A 325 6.83 17.56 20.45
C GLY A 325 7.95 18.55 20.08
N ASN A 326 9.21 18.30 20.48
CA ASN A 326 10.37 19.09 20.08
C ASN A 326 11.01 18.60 18.77
N MET A 327 10.59 17.44 18.23
CA MET A 327 11.14 16.86 17.01
C MET A 327 10.50 17.51 15.76
N THR A 328 10.72 18.80 15.55
CA THR A 328 9.95 19.61 14.59
C THR A 328 10.06 19.20 13.12
N LYS A 329 11.00 18.30 12.76
CA LYS A 329 11.13 17.70 11.43
C LYS A 329 10.38 16.38 11.24
N LEU A 330 9.69 15.90 12.28
CA LEU A 330 9.03 14.61 12.26
C LEU A 330 7.83 14.61 11.31
N HIS A 331 7.86 13.70 10.33
CA HIS A 331 6.78 13.43 9.40
C HIS A 331 5.97 12.19 9.82
N TYR A 332 6.61 11.18 10.40
CA TYR A 332 5.95 9.93 10.77
C TYR A 332 6.24 9.56 12.23
N LEU A 333 5.18 9.41 13.02
CA LEU A 333 5.23 8.95 14.41
C LEU A 333 4.32 7.73 14.59
N GLU A 334 4.91 6.54 14.62
CA GLU A 334 4.17 5.28 14.79
C GLU A 334 4.55 4.59 16.10
N LEU A 335 3.61 4.60 17.04
CA LEU A 335 3.72 4.05 18.39
C LEU A 335 2.69 2.95 18.66
N ASN A 336 1.94 2.53 17.63
CA ASN A 336 0.86 1.55 17.75
C ASN A 336 1.32 0.17 18.24
N ASP A 337 0.37 -0.65 18.67
CA ASP A 337 0.60 -2.05 19.09
C ASP A 337 1.69 -2.14 20.16
N ASN A 338 1.47 -1.41 21.26
CA ASN A 338 2.33 -1.36 22.45
C ASN A 338 1.45 -1.38 23.72
N LEU A 339 2.06 -1.13 24.87
CA LEU A 339 1.39 -1.06 26.18
C LEU A 339 1.45 0.36 26.77
N LEU A 340 1.52 1.40 25.93
CA LEU A 340 1.59 2.80 26.35
C LEU A 340 0.30 3.21 27.06
N SER A 341 0.41 4.17 27.98
CA SER A 341 -0.64 4.60 28.90
C SER A 341 -0.62 6.12 29.11
N GLY A 342 -1.59 6.65 29.84
CA GLY A 342 -1.73 8.09 30.04
C GLY A 342 -2.28 8.78 28.79
N GLN A 343 -2.11 10.10 28.71
CA GLN A 343 -2.72 10.94 27.68
C GLN A 343 -1.82 11.14 26.46
N ILE A 344 -2.43 11.45 25.32
CA ILE A 344 -1.71 12.00 24.17
C ILE A 344 -1.23 13.41 24.55
N PRO A 345 0.09 13.73 24.49
CA PRO A 345 0.60 15.03 24.88
C PRO A 345 0.15 16.15 23.93
N PRO A 346 -0.36 17.29 24.42
CA PRO A 346 -0.69 18.44 23.59
C PRO A 346 0.52 19.02 22.84
N GLU A 347 1.74 18.79 23.33
CA GLU A 347 2.99 19.20 22.70
C GLU A 347 3.19 18.59 21.30
N LEU A 348 2.55 17.46 21.00
CA LEU A 348 2.57 16.90 19.64
C LEU A 348 1.96 17.85 18.60
N GLY A 349 1.09 18.78 19.02
CA GLY A 349 0.56 19.84 18.16
C GLY A 349 1.62 20.83 17.64
N LYS A 350 2.85 20.81 18.18
CA LYS A 350 3.99 21.59 17.65
C LYS A 350 4.56 21.01 16.35
N LEU A 351 4.26 19.75 16.05
CA LEU A 351 4.80 19.02 14.90
C LEU A 351 4.01 19.37 13.63
N THR A 352 4.22 20.58 13.10
CA THR A 352 3.44 21.08 11.94
C THR A 352 3.73 20.33 10.64
N ASP A 353 4.88 19.68 10.54
CA ASP A 353 5.29 18.85 9.40
C ASP A 353 4.80 17.39 9.53
N LEU A 354 4.14 17.03 10.64
CA LEU A 354 3.66 15.67 10.89
C LEU A 354 2.62 15.25 9.84
N PHE A 355 2.86 14.12 9.20
CA PHE A 355 2.07 13.54 8.14
C PHE A 355 1.23 12.34 8.63
N ASP A 356 1.82 11.47 9.45
CA ASP A 356 1.14 10.30 10.04
C ASP A 356 1.37 10.26 11.55
N LEU A 357 0.27 10.15 12.30
CA LEU A 357 0.26 9.86 13.73
C LEU A 357 -0.55 8.59 13.99
N ASN A 358 0.15 7.51 14.31
CA ASN A 358 -0.47 6.24 14.66
C ASN A 358 -0.12 5.81 16.09
N VAL A 359 -1.13 5.81 16.97
CA VAL A 359 -1.02 5.39 18.38
C VAL A 359 -2.03 4.30 18.72
N ALA A 360 -2.55 3.59 17.71
CA ALA A 360 -3.56 2.55 17.86
C ALA A 360 -3.11 1.40 18.76
N ASN A 361 -4.07 0.64 19.31
CA ASN A 361 -3.83 -0.57 20.10
C ASN A 361 -2.85 -0.35 21.25
N ASN A 362 -3.20 0.58 22.15
CA ASN A 362 -2.46 0.88 23.38
C ASN A 362 -3.46 1.01 24.56
N ASN A 363 -2.99 1.47 25.72
CA ASN A 363 -3.81 1.78 26.90
C ASN A 363 -3.96 3.30 27.12
N LEU A 364 -3.97 4.11 26.06
CA LEU A 364 -4.07 5.57 26.17
C LEU A 364 -5.46 6.00 26.66
N GLU A 365 -5.50 7.07 27.43
CA GLU A 365 -6.71 7.60 28.08
C GLU A 365 -6.82 9.13 27.94
N GLY A 366 -7.92 9.70 28.42
CA GLY A 366 -8.17 11.15 28.33
C GLY A 366 -8.62 11.60 26.94
N PRO A 367 -8.82 12.92 26.74
CA PRO A 367 -9.27 13.47 25.47
C PRO A 367 -8.15 13.56 24.43
N ILE A 368 -8.53 13.62 23.16
CA ILE A 368 -7.62 14.05 22.10
C ILE A 368 -7.32 15.55 22.29
N PRO A 369 -6.05 15.98 22.36
CA PRO A 369 -5.71 17.39 22.51
C PRO A 369 -6.15 18.24 21.32
N GLU A 370 -6.79 19.38 21.57
CA GLU A 370 -7.17 20.34 20.51
C GLU A 370 -5.95 20.87 19.73
N ASN A 371 -4.78 20.91 20.38
CA ASN A 371 -3.53 21.35 19.78
C ASN A 371 -3.14 20.55 18.52
N LEU A 372 -3.59 19.30 18.39
CA LEU A 372 -3.36 18.49 17.18
C LEU A 372 -3.99 19.11 15.93
N GLY A 373 -5.01 19.98 16.06
CA GLY A 373 -5.53 20.78 14.94
C GLY A 373 -4.48 21.69 14.28
N SER A 374 -3.35 21.94 14.94
CA SER A 374 -2.24 22.75 14.40
C SER A 374 -1.36 21.98 13.39
N CYS A 375 -1.43 20.64 13.36
CA CYS A 375 -0.67 19.78 12.46
C CYS A 375 -1.28 19.78 11.04
N LYS A 376 -1.18 20.90 10.32
CA LYS A 376 -1.88 21.09 9.03
C LYS A 376 -1.51 20.09 7.92
N ASN A 377 -0.32 19.49 8.01
CA ASN A 377 0.13 18.44 7.08
C ASN A 377 -0.34 17.03 7.47
N LEU A 378 -1.03 16.88 8.60
CA LEU A 378 -1.48 15.59 9.10
C LEU A 378 -2.48 14.98 8.12
N ASN A 379 -2.07 13.88 7.50
CA ASN A 379 -2.83 13.14 6.53
C ASN A 379 -3.59 11.99 7.17
N SER A 380 -2.95 11.32 8.14
CA SER A 380 -3.48 10.15 8.83
C SER A 380 -3.41 10.34 10.35
N LEU A 381 -4.55 10.15 11.02
CA LEU A 381 -4.64 10.04 12.47
C LEU A 381 -5.34 8.74 12.85
N ASN A 382 -4.61 7.86 13.54
CA ASN A 382 -5.13 6.59 14.02
C ASN A 382 -4.93 6.45 15.54
N VAL A 383 -6.04 6.45 16.28
CA VAL A 383 -6.08 6.22 17.74
C VAL A 383 -6.91 4.99 18.10
N HIS A 384 -7.20 4.12 17.13
CA HIS A 384 -8.04 2.93 17.28
C HIS A 384 -7.64 2.07 18.49
N GLY A 385 -8.61 1.46 19.18
CA GLY A 385 -8.32 0.42 20.17
C GLY A 385 -7.56 0.95 21.39
N ASN A 386 -8.03 2.06 21.96
CA ASN A 386 -7.49 2.66 23.18
C ASN A 386 -8.63 2.86 24.21
N LYS A 387 -8.37 3.63 25.27
CA LYS A 387 -9.36 4.03 26.29
C LYS A 387 -9.64 5.54 26.23
N MET A 388 -9.46 6.16 25.05
CA MET A 388 -9.64 7.59 24.85
C MET A 388 -11.07 8.02 25.19
N SER A 389 -11.25 9.23 25.72
CA SER A 389 -12.53 9.75 26.21
C SER A 389 -12.75 11.19 25.73
N GLY A 390 -13.79 11.88 26.23
CA GLY A 390 -14.12 13.24 25.81
C GLY A 390 -14.79 13.29 24.44
N THR A 391 -14.83 14.48 23.83
CA THR A 391 -15.47 14.72 22.52
C THR A 391 -14.45 14.75 21.39
N ILE A 392 -14.90 14.53 20.16
CA ILE A 392 -14.07 14.74 18.97
C ILE A 392 -13.74 16.25 18.85
N PRO A 393 -12.46 16.67 18.75
CA PRO A 393 -12.10 18.08 18.71
C PRO A 393 -12.63 18.80 17.46
N SER A 394 -13.35 19.91 17.65
CA SER A 394 -13.78 20.78 16.53
C SER A 394 -12.59 21.45 15.83
N ALA A 395 -11.45 21.57 16.51
CA ALA A 395 -10.19 22.03 15.95
C ALA A 395 -9.71 21.21 14.73
N PHE A 396 -10.21 19.99 14.52
CA PHE A 396 -9.86 19.19 13.35
C PHE A 396 -10.32 19.80 12.00
N GLN A 397 -11.19 20.81 12.01
CA GLN A 397 -11.52 21.58 10.80
C GLN A 397 -10.31 22.19 10.09
N SER A 398 -9.20 22.43 10.79
CA SER A 398 -7.98 23.00 10.19
C SER A 398 -7.03 21.97 9.58
N LEU A 399 -7.37 20.68 9.65
CA LEU A 399 -6.56 19.58 9.10
C LEU A 399 -6.89 19.33 7.63
N GLU A 400 -6.61 20.32 6.79
CA GLU A 400 -6.98 20.32 5.36
C GLU A 400 -6.37 19.15 4.56
N SER A 401 -5.23 18.61 5.00
CA SER A 401 -4.53 17.50 4.35
C SER A 401 -5.03 16.11 4.75
N MET A 402 -5.93 16.03 5.74
CA MET A 402 -6.36 14.76 6.33
C MET A 402 -7.21 13.94 5.36
N THR A 403 -6.83 12.70 5.15
CA THR A 403 -7.57 11.71 4.36
C THR A 403 -8.06 10.55 5.23
N TYR A 404 -7.33 10.20 6.29
CA TYR A 404 -7.66 9.05 7.14
C TYR A 404 -7.82 9.46 8.61
N LEU A 405 -9.02 9.22 9.16
CA LEU A 405 -9.33 9.43 10.57
C LEU A 405 -9.97 8.18 11.18
N ASN A 406 -9.25 7.53 12.08
CA ASN A 406 -9.73 6.35 12.79
C ASN A 406 -9.70 6.55 14.31
N LEU A 407 -10.88 6.72 14.89
CA LEU A 407 -11.15 6.91 16.32
C LEU A 407 -11.84 5.69 16.94
N SER A 408 -11.98 4.60 16.19
CA SER A 408 -12.85 3.48 16.56
C SER A 408 -12.37 2.71 17.79
N SER A 409 -13.28 2.02 18.47
CA SER A 409 -12.98 1.21 19.66
C SER A 409 -12.31 2.02 20.76
N ASN A 410 -13.02 3.06 21.23
CA ASN A 410 -12.63 3.95 22.32
C ASN A 410 -13.87 4.29 23.18
N ASN A 411 -13.74 5.27 24.07
CA ASN A 411 -14.83 5.76 24.93
C ASN A 411 -15.27 7.19 24.57
N PHE A 412 -15.14 7.62 23.30
CA PHE A 412 -15.55 8.97 22.88
C PHE A 412 -17.05 9.18 23.10
N GLN A 413 -17.42 10.39 23.53
CA GLN A 413 -18.78 10.79 23.86
C GLN A 413 -19.16 12.11 23.17
N GLY A 414 -20.40 12.58 23.38
CA GLY A 414 -20.92 13.79 22.75
C GLY A 414 -21.37 13.55 21.31
N SER A 415 -21.73 14.63 20.61
CA SER A 415 -22.18 14.56 19.21
C SER A 415 -21.00 14.61 18.23
N ILE A 416 -21.23 14.11 17.01
CA ILE A 416 -20.30 14.30 15.90
C ILE A 416 -20.24 15.80 15.56
N PRO A 417 -19.07 16.46 15.63
CA PRO A 417 -18.98 17.90 15.37
C PRO A 417 -19.18 18.19 13.88
N ILE A 418 -19.96 19.24 13.58
CA ILE A 418 -20.27 19.65 12.20
C ILE A 418 -18.99 20.07 11.46
N GLU A 419 -17.99 20.54 12.20
CA GLU A 419 -16.67 20.94 11.73
C GLU A 419 -15.91 19.83 10.99
N LEU A 420 -16.20 18.54 11.25
CA LEU A 420 -15.58 17.44 10.51
C LEU A 420 -15.89 17.46 9.02
N SER A 421 -17.03 18.02 8.61
CA SER A 421 -17.36 18.16 7.19
C SER A 421 -16.47 19.16 6.45
N ARG A 422 -15.65 19.94 7.16
CA ARG A 422 -14.68 20.87 6.56
C ARG A 422 -13.39 20.19 6.13
N ILE A 423 -13.17 18.93 6.54
CA ILE A 423 -12.02 18.13 6.12
C ILE A 423 -12.30 17.57 4.72
N GLY A 424 -12.25 18.43 3.69
CA GLY A 424 -12.74 18.10 2.35
C GLY A 424 -12.05 16.89 1.69
N ASN A 425 -10.81 16.58 2.07
CA ASN A 425 -10.03 15.47 1.50
C ASN A 425 -10.27 14.12 2.21
N LEU A 426 -11.15 14.07 3.22
CA LEU A 426 -11.35 12.86 4.02
C LEU A 426 -11.85 11.70 3.15
N ASP A 427 -11.09 10.62 3.11
CA ASP A 427 -11.43 9.37 2.44
C ASP A 427 -11.98 8.32 3.42
N THR A 428 -11.52 8.32 4.66
CA THR A 428 -11.89 7.30 5.65
C THR A 428 -12.19 7.99 6.98
N LEU A 429 -13.43 7.82 7.44
CA LEU A 429 -13.88 8.20 8.77
C LEU A 429 -14.41 6.98 9.49
N ASP A 430 -13.66 6.49 10.47
CA ASP A 430 -14.11 5.40 11.35
C ASP A 430 -14.19 5.90 12.80
N ILE A 431 -15.41 6.08 13.30
CA ILE A 431 -15.69 6.43 14.70
C ILE A 431 -16.50 5.33 15.40
N SER A 432 -16.50 4.12 14.83
CA SER A 432 -17.30 3.01 15.34
C SER A 432 -16.88 2.54 16.73
N ASN A 433 -17.78 1.86 17.44
CA ASN A 433 -17.52 1.29 18.76
C ASN A 433 -17.04 2.36 19.77
N ASN A 434 -17.92 3.34 20.01
CA ASN A 434 -17.74 4.46 20.94
C ASN A 434 -19.09 4.76 21.64
N ASN A 435 -19.13 5.82 22.45
CA ASN A 435 -20.33 6.29 23.16
C ASN A 435 -20.90 7.58 22.54
N ILE A 436 -20.76 7.77 21.22
CA ILE A 436 -21.22 8.98 20.52
C ILE A 436 -22.76 9.04 20.52
N ILE A 437 -23.31 10.22 20.81
CA ILE A 437 -24.76 10.48 20.91
C ILE A 437 -25.20 11.52 19.86
N GLY A 438 -26.49 11.84 19.83
CA GLY A 438 -27.05 12.88 18.96
C GLY A 438 -27.28 12.38 17.52
N SER A 439 -27.57 13.31 16.61
CA SER A 439 -27.82 13.00 15.20
C SER A 439 -26.58 13.12 14.33
N ILE A 440 -26.58 12.40 13.21
CA ILE A 440 -25.54 12.52 12.18
C ILE A 440 -25.69 13.89 11.49
N PRO A 441 -24.66 14.75 11.47
CA PRO A 441 -24.73 16.03 10.75
C PRO A 441 -24.92 15.82 9.25
N SER A 442 -25.86 16.55 8.64
CA SER A 442 -26.11 16.47 7.19
C SER A 442 -24.91 16.88 6.35
N SER A 443 -24.08 17.79 6.87
CA SER A 443 -22.86 18.24 6.21
C SER A 443 -21.83 17.14 5.97
N ILE A 444 -21.90 15.99 6.67
CA ILE A 444 -21.05 14.83 6.34
C ILE A 444 -21.33 14.32 4.92
N GLY A 445 -22.56 14.51 4.40
CA GLY A 445 -22.89 14.21 3.01
C GLY A 445 -22.14 15.05 1.98
N ASP A 446 -21.55 16.18 2.39
CA ASP A 446 -20.76 17.06 1.52
C ASP A 446 -19.31 16.59 1.34
N LEU A 447 -18.87 15.54 2.05
CA LEU A 447 -17.53 14.97 1.93
C LEU A 447 -17.39 14.13 0.65
N GLU A 448 -17.26 14.79 -0.51
CA GLU A 448 -17.24 14.13 -1.83
C GLU A 448 -16.14 13.08 -2.00
N HIS A 449 -15.04 13.19 -1.25
CA HIS A 449 -13.91 12.26 -1.29
C HIS A 449 -14.10 11.02 -0.39
N LEU A 450 -15.11 11.02 0.48
CA LEU A 450 -15.31 9.97 1.47
C LEU A 450 -15.56 8.62 0.81
N LEU A 451 -14.62 7.70 1.04
CA LEU A 451 -14.61 6.31 0.60
C LEU A 451 -15.12 5.35 1.65
N LYS A 452 -14.95 5.64 2.94
CA LYS A 452 -15.38 4.76 4.02
C LYS A 452 -15.89 5.60 5.18
N LEU A 453 -17.12 5.37 5.59
CA LEU A 453 -17.73 5.98 6.76
C LEU A 453 -18.26 4.87 7.67
N ASN A 454 -17.70 4.70 8.86
CA ASN A 454 -18.15 3.70 9.81
C ASN A 454 -18.54 4.36 11.12
N LEU A 455 -19.85 4.34 11.41
CA LEU A 455 -20.47 4.95 12.59
C LEU A 455 -21.05 3.90 13.56
N SER A 456 -20.90 2.61 13.24
CA SER A 456 -21.53 1.51 13.96
C SER A 456 -21.14 1.44 15.44
N ARG A 457 -21.97 0.79 16.26
CA ARG A 457 -21.76 0.60 17.70
C ARG A 457 -21.55 1.92 18.43
N ASN A 458 -22.53 2.80 18.28
CA ASN A 458 -22.65 4.08 19.00
C ASN A 458 -24.09 4.25 19.52
N HIS A 459 -24.37 5.39 20.13
CA HIS A 459 -25.70 5.77 20.63
C HIS A 459 -26.32 6.89 19.77
N LEU A 460 -26.07 6.84 18.46
CA LEU A 460 -26.61 7.80 17.50
C LEU A 460 -28.14 7.68 17.40
N THR A 461 -28.79 8.82 17.20
CA THR A 461 -30.26 8.98 17.12
C THR A 461 -30.62 9.82 15.90
N GLY A 462 -31.91 9.97 15.57
CA GLY A 462 -32.33 10.77 14.42
C GLY A 462 -32.31 9.98 13.10
N PHE A 463 -32.24 10.69 11.98
CA PHE A 463 -32.32 10.10 10.63
C PHE A 463 -30.95 10.09 9.95
N ILE A 464 -30.77 9.22 8.95
CA ILE A 464 -29.65 9.36 8.02
C ILE A 464 -29.92 10.59 7.14
N PRO A 465 -28.97 11.53 7.04
CA PRO A 465 -29.14 12.71 6.20
C PRO A 465 -29.33 12.34 4.73
N ALA A 466 -30.29 12.98 4.06
CA ALA A 466 -30.56 12.74 2.63
C ALA A 466 -29.35 13.11 1.75
N GLU A 467 -28.52 14.04 2.24
CA GLU A 467 -27.26 14.48 1.64
C GLU A 467 -26.24 13.35 1.51
N PHE A 468 -26.38 12.24 2.24
CA PHE A 468 -25.55 11.06 2.02
C PHE A 468 -25.74 10.45 0.63
N GLY A 469 -26.85 10.74 -0.05
CA GLY A 469 -27.01 10.41 -1.47
C GLY A 469 -26.02 11.13 -2.40
N ASN A 470 -25.36 12.20 -1.94
CA ASN A 470 -24.27 12.86 -2.67
C ASN A 470 -22.97 12.05 -2.59
N LEU A 471 -22.78 11.26 -1.53
CA LEU A 471 -21.69 10.31 -1.41
C LEU A 471 -21.94 9.20 -2.42
N ARG A 472 -21.07 9.04 -3.43
CA ARG A 472 -21.22 8.00 -4.47
C ARG A 472 -20.92 6.59 -3.92
N SER A 473 -21.68 6.14 -2.93
CA SER A 473 -21.29 5.07 -2.04
C SER A 473 -22.34 3.98 -1.88
N VAL A 474 -21.84 2.75 -1.71
CA VAL A 474 -22.53 1.49 -1.41
C VAL A 474 -22.64 1.34 0.11
N MET A 475 -23.76 0.79 0.59
CA MET A 475 -24.05 0.56 1.99
C MET A 475 -23.71 -0.88 2.40
N ASP A 476 -22.69 -1.06 3.24
CA ASP A 476 -22.12 -2.40 3.51
C ASP A 476 -22.97 -3.32 4.41
N ASP A 477 -24.03 -2.80 5.07
CA ASP A 477 -24.86 -3.59 6.00
C ASP A 477 -26.34 -3.16 6.04
N VAL A 478 -27.04 -3.24 4.90
CA VAL A 478 -28.50 -3.03 4.84
C VAL A 478 -29.25 -4.27 5.36
N LYS A 479 -29.89 -4.16 6.53
CA LYS A 479 -30.72 -5.22 7.14
C LYS A 479 -31.84 -4.66 8.02
N SER A 480 -32.86 -5.46 8.31
CA SER A 480 -34.03 -5.02 9.10
C SER A 480 -33.66 -4.65 10.55
N SER A 481 -32.70 -5.32 11.18
CA SER A 481 -32.24 -4.97 12.54
C SER A 481 -31.51 -3.63 12.63
N ASN A 482 -31.13 -3.06 11.49
CA ASN A 482 -30.52 -1.73 11.40
C ASN A 482 -31.58 -0.66 11.13
N ILE A 483 -32.87 -1.01 11.06
CA ILE A 483 -34.00 -0.08 10.91
C ILE A 483 -34.79 -0.07 12.23
N LEU A 484 -34.61 0.97 13.05
CA LEU A 484 -35.48 1.27 14.18
C LEU A 484 -36.74 2.01 13.73
N LEU A 485 -37.82 1.88 14.48
CA LEU A 485 -39.05 2.67 14.29
C LEU A 485 -39.24 3.55 15.51
N ASP A 486 -39.59 4.82 15.32
CA ASP A 486 -39.99 5.67 16.45
C ASP A 486 -41.45 5.43 16.88
N LYS A 487 -41.92 6.26 17.82
CA LYS A 487 -43.29 6.20 18.34
C LYS A 487 -44.37 6.46 17.29
N ASP A 488 -44.01 7.09 16.18
CA ASP A 488 -44.89 7.42 15.06
C ASP A 488 -44.74 6.41 13.90
N LEU A 489 -44.00 5.31 14.14
CA LEU A 489 -43.62 4.28 13.17
C LEU A 489 -42.79 4.83 11.98
N GLU A 490 -42.11 5.95 12.18
CA GLU A 490 -41.16 6.48 11.20
C GLU A 490 -39.84 5.70 11.31
N PRO A 491 -39.26 5.23 10.18
CA PRO A 491 -38.03 4.48 10.20
C PRO A 491 -36.80 5.37 10.43
N HIS A 492 -36.00 4.97 11.39
CA HIS A 492 -34.68 5.48 11.72
C HIS A 492 -33.65 4.37 11.47
N LEU A 493 -32.48 4.70 10.94
CA LEU A 493 -31.44 3.68 10.73
C LEU A 493 -30.42 3.74 11.89
N THR A 494 -29.99 2.57 12.37
CA THR A 494 -28.94 2.42 13.39
C THR A 494 -27.89 1.43 12.93
N ASP A 495 -26.64 1.63 13.36
CA ASP A 495 -25.46 0.84 12.97
C ASP A 495 -25.15 0.84 11.47
N PHE A 496 -24.50 1.92 11.02
CA PHE A 496 -24.26 2.17 9.60
C PHE A 496 -22.78 2.24 9.22
N GLY A 497 -22.47 1.60 8.07
CA GLY A 497 -21.20 1.70 7.35
C GLY A 497 -21.45 2.01 5.86
N ILE A 498 -20.79 3.03 5.31
CA ILE A 498 -20.84 3.39 3.89
C ILE A 498 -19.46 3.20 3.26
N ALA A 499 -19.39 2.64 2.05
CA ALA A 499 -18.18 2.52 1.27
C ALA A 499 -18.36 3.06 -0.16
N LYS A 500 -17.48 3.90 -0.71
CA LYS A 500 -17.62 4.47 -2.08
C LYS A 500 -17.35 3.42 -3.15
N SER A 501 -18.22 3.34 -4.17
CA SER A 501 -17.97 2.48 -5.34
C SER A 501 -16.92 3.13 -6.24
N LEU A 502 -15.72 2.54 -6.33
CA LEU A 502 -14.67 2.99 -7.25
C LEU A 502 -14.93 2.51 -8.69
N CYS A 503 -14.44 3.28 -9.67
CA CYS A 503 -14.64 3.06 -11.11
C CYS A 503 -14.23 1.63 -11.57
N PRO A 504 -15.00 0.95 -12.44
CA PRO A 504 -14.73 -0.43 -12.88
C PRO A 504 -13.37 -0.66 -13.55
N SER A 505 -12.73 0.40 -14.05
CA SER A 505 -11.40 0.34 -14.69
C SER A 505 -10.24 0.21 -13.69
N LYS A 506 -10.50 0.37 -12.39
CA LYS A 506 -9.55 0.05 -11.31
C LYS A 506 -10.15 -1.12 -10.52
N SER A 507 -9.61 -2.32 -10.75
CA SER A 507 -10.03 -3.54 -10.06
C SER A 507 -9.68 -3.44 -8.57
N HIS A 508 -10.66 -3.17 -7.72
CA HIS A 508 -10.54 -3.43 -6.28
C HIS A 508 -11.22 -4.76 -5.96
N THR A 509 -10.55 -5.57 -5.15
CA THR A 509 -11.06 -6.83 -4.60
C THR A 509 -11.01 -6.63 -3.09
N SER A 510 -12.14 -6.68 -2.39
CA SER A 510 -12.11 -6.59 -0.93
C SER A 510 -11.37 -7.82 -0.36
N THR A 511 -10.47 -7.61 0.60
CA THR A 511 -9.75 -8.69 1.29
C THR A 511 -10.60 -9.38 2.36
N TYR A 512 -11.76 -8.80 2.72
CA TYR A 512 -12.76 -9.35 3.63
C TYR A 512 -14.18 -9.10 3.12
N ILE A 513 -15.07 -10.09 3.24
CA ILE A 513 -16.51 -9.93 2.95
C ILE A 513 -17.16 -9.30 4.20
N MET A 514 -17.75 -8.12 4.04
CA MET A 514 -18.50 -7.41 5.09
C MET A 514 -20.00 -7.58 4.86
N GLY A 515 -20.81 -7.54 5.91
CA GLY A 515 -22.27 -7.63 5.84
C GLY A 515 -22.86 -8.81 6.60
N THR A 516 -24.18 -8.80 6.77
CA THR A 516 -24.89 -9.78 7.61
C THR A 516 -25.37 -10.99 6.79
N ILE A 517 -25.04 -12.19 7.27
CA ILE A 517 -25.44 -13.47 6.64
C ILE A 517 -26.96 -13.48 6.41
N GLY A 518 -27.38 -13.78 5.18
CA GLY A 518 -28.78 -13.71 4.72
C GLY A 518 -29.08 -12.51 3.82
N TYR A 519 -28.40 -11.37 4.05
CA TYR A 519 -28.56 -10.14 3.25
C TYR A 519 -27.45 -9.95 2.23
N ILE A 520 -26.28 -10.58 2.44
CA ILE A 520 -25.13 -10.46 1.55
C ILE A 520 -25.52 -10.88 0.12
N ASP A 521 -25.25 -9.99 -0.83
CA ASP A 521 -25.35 -10.26 -2.27
C ASP A 521 -24.47 -11.47 -2.65
N PRO A 522 -25.05 -12.56 -3.20
CA PRO A 522 -24.31 -13.75 -3.59
C PRO A 522 -23.17 -13.48 -4.57
N GLU A 523 -23.30 -12.47 -5.44
CA GLU A 523 -22.21 -12.13 -6.37
C GLU A 523 -21.06 -11.43 -5.66
N TYR A 524 -21.36 -10.48 -4.77
CA TYR A 524 -20.35 -9.87 -3.91
C TYR A 524 -19.63 -10.92 -3.06
N ALA A 525 -20.36 -11.85 -2.44
CA ALA A 525 -19.78 -12.92 -1.64
C ALA A 525 -18.83 -13.83 -2.44
N ARG A 526 -19.11 -14.02 -3.75
CA ARG A 526 -18.32 -14.87 -4.65
C ARG A 526 -17.12 -14.15 -5.28
N THR A 527 -17.28 -12.86 -5.58
CA THR A 527 -16.31 -12.10 -6.39
C THR A 527 -15.49 -11.10 -5.59
N SER A 528 -15.90 -10.82 -4.34
CA SER A 528 -15.41 -9.73 -3.50
C SER A 528 -15.50 -8.36 -4.16
N ARG A 529 -16.39 -8.21 -5.17
CA ARG A 529 -16.67 -6.95 -5.86
C ARG A 529 -18.00 -6.40 -5.36
N LEU A 530 -17.92 -5.31 -4.61
CA LEU A 530 -19.08 -4.62 -4.08
C LEU A 530 -19.57 -3.58 -5.10
N THR A 531 -20.88 -3.50 -5.31
CA THR A 531 -21.50 -2.54 -6.23
C THR A 531 -22.78 -1.96 -5.61
N GLU A 532 -23.28 -0.84 -6.13
CA GLU A 532 -24.60 -0.29 -5.75
C GLU A 532 -25.76 -1.31 -5.86
N LYS A 533 -25.60 -2.34 -6.71
CA LYS A 533 -26.59 -3.40 -6.90
C LYS A 533 -26.59 -4.42 -5.77
N SER A 534 -25.54 -4.45 -4.96
CA SER A 534 -25.47 -5.26 -3.76
C SER A 534 -26.42 -4.71 -2.69
N ASP A 535 -26.55 -3.38 -2.55
CA ASP A 535 -27.54 -2.74 -1.66
C ASP A 535 -28.97 -3.02 -2.09
N VAL A 536 -29.21 -2.97 -3.41
CA VAL A 536 -30.51 -3.30 -3.98
C VAL A 536 -30.91 -4.73 -3.61
N TYR A 537 -29.98 -5.67 -3.70
CA TYR A 537 -30.22 -7.05 -3.27
C TYR A 537 -30.56 -7.14 -1.79
N SER A 538 -29.73 -6.55 -0.92
CA SER A 538 -29.93 -6.54 0.53
C SER A 538 -31.28 -5.92 0.92
N TYR A 539 -31.65 -4.81 0.29
CA TYR A 539 -32.97 -4.17 0.49
C TYR A 539 -34.12 -5.04 -0.01
N GLY A 540 -33.93 -5.79 -1.11
CA GLY A 540 -34.88 -6.80 -1.56
C GLY A 540 -35.15 -7.87 -0.49
N ILE A 541 -34.12 -8.31 0.23
CA ILE A 541 -34.28 -9.23 1.37
C ILE A 541 -35.09 -8.59 2.50
N VAL A 542 -34.83 -7.31 2.83
CA VAL A 542 -35.64 -6.57 3.83
C VAL A 542 -37.12 -6.54 3.43
N LEU A 543 -37.43 -6.28 2.16
CA LEU A 543 -38.82 -6.32 1.67
C LEU A 543 -39.44 -7.72 1.82
N LEU A 544 -38.69 -8.79 1.53
CA LEU A 544 -39.17 -10.17 1.72
C LEU A 544 -39.43 -10.49 3.19
N GLU A 545 -38.59 -10.03 4.11
CA GLU A 545 -38.83 -10.19 5.55
C GLU A 545 -40.12 -9.48 5.97
N LEU A 546 -40.30 -8.23 5.56
CA LEU A 546 -41.51 -7.45 5.87
C LEU A 546 -42.78 -8.10 5.32
N LEU A 547 -42.73 -8.67 4.11
CA LEU A 547 -43.89 -9.30 3.48
C LEU A 547 -44.25 -10.66 4.07
N THR A 548 -43.29 -11.37 4.66
CA THR A 548 -43.46 -12.77 5.08
C THR A 548 -43.47 -12.96 6.60
N GLY A 549 -43.04 -11.93 7.35
CA GLY A 549 -42.88 -12.00 8.81
C GLY A 549 -41.73 -12.90 9.27
N ARG A 550 -40.88 -13.39 8.35
CA ARG A 550 -39.78 -14.33 8.62
C ARG A 550 -38.43 -13.62 8.61
N LYS A 551 -37.48 -14.13 9.39
CA LYS A 551 -36.10 -13.64 9.38
C LYS A 551 -35.36 -14.10 8.12
N ALA A 552 -34.40 -13.30 7.65
CA ALA A 552 -33.55 -13.63 6.50
C ALA A 552 -32.83 -14.97 6.63
N VAL A 553 -32.46 -15.35 7.87
CA VAL A 553 -31.96 -16.67 8.25
C VAL A 553 -32.70 -17.16 9.49
N GLU A 554 -33.32 -18.33 9.39
CA GLU A 554 -34.04 -18.97 10.50
C GLU A 554 -33.84 -20.49 10.45
N ASN A 555 -33.37 -21.10 11.56
CA ASN A 555 -33.12 -22.55 11.68
C ASN A 555 -32.32 -23.14 10.49
N GLU A 556 -31.21 -22.50 10.12
CA GLU A 556 -30.35 -22.86 8.97
C GLU A 556 -31.01 -22.75 7.57
N SER A 557 -32.26 -22.30 7.50
CA SER A 557 -32.94 -22.01 6.24
C SER A 557 -32.76 -20.55 5.82
N ASN A 558 -32.47 -20.33 4.54
CA ASN A 558 -32.34 -19.00 3.95
C ASN A 558 -33.68 -18.56 3.33
N LEU A 559 -34.20 -17.41 3.74
CA LEU A 559 -35.49 -16.89 3.30
C LEU A 559 -35.57 -16.75 1.78
N HIS A 560 -34.54 -16.19 1.15
CA HIS A 560 -34.51 -16.01 -0.30
C HIS A 560 -34.60 -17.35 -1.04
N HIS A 561 -33.90 -18.39 -0.57
CA HIS A 561 -33.98 -19.72 -1.17
C HIS A 561 -35.37 -20.34 -1.02
N LEU A 562 -36.00 -20.18 0.14
CA LEU A 562 -37.37 -20.64 0.39
C LEU A 562 -38.36 -19.97 -0.59
N ILE A 563 -38.27 -18.65 -0.75
CA ILE A 563 -39.12 -17.89 -1.67
C ILE A 563 -38.90 -18.34 -3.11
N LEU A 564 -37.64 -18.48 -3.56
CA LEU A 564 -37.33 -18.95 -4.91
C LEU A 564 -37.90 -20.36 -5.21
N SER A 565 -37.93 -21.25 -4.21
CA SER A 565 -38.53 -22.58 -4.36
C SER A 565 -40.05 -22.54 -4.58
N LYS A 566 -40.71 -21.50 -4.08
CA LYS A 566 -42.16 -21.27 -4.25
C LYS A 566 -42.49 -20.54 -5.54
N THR A 567 -41.54 -19.80 -6.11
CA THR A 567 -41.68 -19.15 -7.43
C THR A 567 -41.87 -20.17 -8.55
N ALA A 568 -41.24 -21.34 -8.46
CA ALA A 568 -41.39 -22.42 -9.44
C ALA A 568 -42.82 -23.01 -9.52
N ASN A 569 -43.63 -22.83 -8.47
CA ASN A 569 -44.99 -23.38 -8.36
C ASN A 569 -46.07 -22.29 -8.31
N ASP A 570 -45.75 -21.03 -8.65
CA ASP A 570 -46.63 -19.84 -8.54
C ASP A 570 -47.28 -19.66 -7.15
N ALA A 571 -46.64 -20.22 -6.11
CA ALA A 571 -47.16 -20.29 -4.74
C ALA A 571 -46.58 -19.19 -3.83
N VAL A 572 -45.98 -18.14 -4.42
CA VAL A 572 -45.25 -17.11 -3.68
C VAL A 572 -46.16 -16.31 -2.76
N MET A 573 -47.39 -16.02 -3.20
CA MET A 573 -48.36 -15.28 -2.39
C MET A 573 -48.83 -16.06 -1.14
N GLU A 574 -48.65 -17.38 -1.09
CA GLU A 574 -48.94 -18.19 0.12
C GLU A 574 -47.95 -17.92 1.26
N THR A 575 -46.81 -17.29 0.95
CA THR A 575 -45.76 -16.97 1.93
C THR A 575 -45.98 -15.63 2.62
N VAL A 576 -46.96 -14.85 2.16
CA VAL A 576 -47.31 -13.55 2.75
C VAL A 576 -47.78 -13.74 4.18
N ASP A 577 -47.36 -12.84 5.06
CA ASP A 577 -47.74 -12.85 6.46
C ASP A 577 -49.29 -12.88 6.61
N PRO A 578 -49.85 -13.80 7.41
CA PRO A 578 -51.28 -13.86 7.67
C PRO A 578 -51.88 -12.53 8.17
N ASP A 579 -51.13 -11.75 8.96
CA ASP A 579 -51.59 -10.47 9.50
C ASP A 579 -51.70 -9.41 8.40
N ILE A 580 -50.76 -9.40 7.44
CA ILE A 580 -50.86 -8.54 6.24
C ILE A 580 -52.08 -8.94 5.42
N SER A 581 -52.29 -10.25 5.23
CA SER A 581 -53.44 -10.77 4.49
C SER A 581 -54.77 -10.44 5.17
N ALA A 582 -54.78 -10.32 6.50
CA ALA A 582 -55.96 -9.96 7.29
C ALA A 582 -56.24 -8.45 7.33
N THR A 583 -55.20 -7.61 7.27
CA THR A 583 -55.31 -6.16 7.50
C THR A 583 -55.25 -5.31 6.22
N CYS A 584 -54.57 -5.78 5.18
CA CYS A 584 -54.38 -5.03 3.95
C CYS A 584 -55.57 -5.17 2.99
N LYS A 585 -56.20 -4.05 2.62
CA LYS A 585 -57.34 -4.04 1.70
C LYS A 585 -56.94 -4.12 0.22
N ASP A 586 -55.68 -3.79 -0.10
CA ASP A 586 -55.14 -3.81 -1.47
C ASP A 586 -54.06 -4.88 -1.62
N MET A 587 -54.50 -6.13 -1.82
CA MET A 587 -53.59 -7.24 -2.13
C MET A 587 -52.87 -7.06 -3.49
N GLY A 588 -53.34 -6.16 -4.35
CA GLY A 588 -52.66 -5.78 -5.59
C GLY A 588 -51.37 -4.99 -5.29
N ALA A 589 -51.41 -4.10 -4.30
CA ALA A 589 -50.21 -3.41 -3.81
C ALA A 589 -49.21 -4.39 -3.18
N VAL A 590 -49.68 -5.32 -2.33
CA VAL A 590 -48.83 -6.36 -1.74
C VAL A 590 -48.14 -7.19 -2.82
N LYS A 591 -48.87 -7.62 -3.85
CA LYS A 591 -48.30 -8.34 -5.00
C LYS A 591 -47.21 -7.53 -5.71
N LYS A 592 -47.41 -6.22 -5.91
CA LYS A 592 -46.41 -5.34 -6.53
C LYS A 592 -45.15 -5.17 -5.68
N VAL A 593 -45.28 -5.01 -4.36
CA VAL A 593 -44.11 -4.95 -3.46
C VAL A 593 -43.35 -6.28 -3.47
N PHE A 594 -44.05 -7.41 -3.48
CA PHE A 594 -43.43 -8.74 -3.57
C PHE A 594 -42.67 -8.92 -4.90
N GLN A 595 -43.26 -8.49 -6.01
CA GLN A 595 -42.58 -8.51 -7.32
C GLN A 595 -41.34 -7.61 -7.34
N LEU A 596 -41.41 -6.43 -6.72
CA LEU A 596 -40.27 -5.52 -6.59
C LEU A 596 -39.15 -6.17 -5.76
N ALA A 597 -39.49 -6.84 -4.66
CA ALA A 597 -38.53 -7.58 -3.85
C ALA A 597 -37.81 -8.67 -4.67
N LEU A 598 -38.54 -9.44 -5.48
CA LEU A 598 -37.95 -10.47 -6.36
C LEU A 598 -37.08 -9.89 -7.49
N LEU A 599 -37.42 -8.71 -7.99
CA LEU A 599 -36.59 -7.97 -8.96
C LEU A 599 -35.28 -7.50 -8.32
N CYS A 600 -35.37 -6.98 -7.10
CA CYS A 600 -34.20 -6.58 -6.31
C CYS A 600 -33.26 -7.75 -6.03
N THR A 601 -33.78 -8.97 -5.84
CA THR A 601 -32.98 -10.17 -5.52
C THR A 601 -32.58 -11.02 -6.73
N LYS A 602 -32.70 -10.50 -7.97
CA LYS A 602 -32.26 -11.22 -9.19
C LYS A 602 -30.80 -11.65 -9.11
N LYS A 603 -30.51 -12.82 -9.68
CA LYS A 603 -29.17 -13.43 -9.66
C LYS A 603 -28.11 -12.56 -10.33
N GLN A 604 -28.43 -11.92 -11.45
CA GLN A 604 -27.53 -11.02 -12.17
C GLN A 604 -27.76 -9.56 -11.72
N PRO A 605 -26.72 -8.81 -11.30
CA PRO A 605 -26.82 -7.43 -10.85
C PRO A 605 -27.38 -6.47 -11.91
N VAL A 606 -27.10 -6.73 -13.20
CA VAL A 606 -27.57 -5.91 -14.33
C VAL A 606 -29.10 -5.95 -14.48
N ASP A 607 -29.75 -6.99 -13.96
CA ASP A 607 -31.20 -7.16 -14.01
C ASP A 607 -31.91 -6.52 -12.81
N ARG A 608 -31.16 -6.16 -11.76
CA ARG A 608 -31.70 -5.50 -10.57
C ARG A 608 -31.96 -4.02 -10.89
N PRO A 609 -33.06 -3.42 -10.39
CA PRO A 609 -33.30 -1.99 -10.50
C PRO A 609 -32.23 -1.17 -9.78
N THR A 610 -32.21 0.14 -9.96
CA THR A 610 -31.49 1.08 -9.09
C THR A 610 -32.32 1.36 -7.83
N MET A 611 -31.69 1.72 -6.71
CA MET A 611 -32.44 2.12 -5.51
C MET A 611 -33.37 3.32 -5.76
N HIS A 612 -33.01 4.21 -6.69
CA HIS A 612 -33.88 5.30 -7.14
C HIS A 612 -35.17 4.77 -7.79
N GLU A 613 -35.09 3.74 -8.62
CA GLU A 613 -36.28 3.10 -9.21
C GLU A 613 -37.11 2.36 -8.15
N VAL A 614 -36.45 1.65 -7.22
CA VAL A 614 -37.12 0.94 -6.11
C VAL A 614 -37.94 1.92 -5.26
N THR A 615 -37.32 3.01 -4.81
CA THR A 615 -37.98 4.04 -3.99
C THR A 615 -39.12 4.73 -4.74
N ARG A 616 -38.94 5.00 -6.05
CA ARG A 616 -40.00 5.57 -6.90
C ARG A 616 -41.21 4.63 -7.01
N VAL A 617 -40.99 3.33 -7.20
CA VAL A 617 -42.08 2.34 -7.26
C VAL A 617 -42.79 2.25 -5.93
N LEU A 618 -42.07 2.12 -4.81
CA LEU A 618 -42.69 2.08 -3.48
C LEU A 618 -43.49 3.34 -3.18
N GLY A 619 -42.95 4.52 -3.52
CA GLY A 619 -43.65 5.80 -3.35
C GLY A 619 -44.95 5.91 -4.15
N SER A 620 -45.03 5.27 -5.32
CA SER A 620 -46.26 5.23 -6.14
C SER A 620 -47.37 4.36 -5.54
N LEU A 621 -47.04 3.46 -4.61
CA LEU A 621 -48.01 2.59 -3.93
C LEU A 621 -48.57 3.21 -2.65
N VAL A 622 -47.96 4.30 -2.17
CA VAL A 622 -48.45 5.03 -0.99
C VAL A 622 -49.56 5.99 -1.42
N PRO A 623 -50.75 5.94 -0.78
CA PRO A 623 -51.82 6.90 -1.07
C PRO A 623 -51.34 8.35 -0.83
N PRO A 624 -51.80 9.34 -1.61
CA PRO A 624 -51.54 10.74 -1.30
C PRO A 624 -52.06 11.04 0.11
N LYS A 625 -51.24 11.65 0.99
CA LYS A 625 -51.72 12.15 2.29
C LYS A 625 -52.91 13.09 2.04
N GLU A 626 -54.08 12.79 2.61
CA GLU A 626 -55.26 13.67 2.54
C GLU A 626 -54.89 15.05 3.09
N SER A 627 -55.06 16.09 2.27
CA SER A 627 -54.96 17.48 2.75
C SER A 627 -56.13 17.76 3.68
N VAL A 628 -55.86 17.93 4.97
CA VAL A 628 -56.85 18.35 5.98
C VAL A 628 -57.42 19.74 5.61
N PRO A 629 -58.74 19.99 5.72
CA PRO A 629 -59.33 21.28 5.38
C PRO A 629 -58.83 22.38 6.32
N THR A 630 -58.31 23.46 5.75
CA THR A 630 -57.86 24.66 6.45
C THR A 630 -59.03 25.32 7.20
N GLN A 631 -59.03 25.25 8.52
CA GLN A 631 -59.88 26.12 9.33
C GLN A 631 -59.32 27.56 9.33
N VAL A 632 -60.22 28.49 9.04
CA VAL A 632 -60.04 29.93 8.90
C VAL A 632 -59.75 30.58 10.24
N LEU A 633 -58.64 31.31 10.35
CA LEU A 633 -58.46 32.42 11.31
C LEU A 633 -57.73 33.59 10.60
N LEU A 634 -58.34 34.78 10.63
CA LEU A 634 -57.87 36.09 10.15
C LEU A 634 -57.54 36.99 11.38
N PRO A 635 -56.91 38.18 11.26
CA PRO A 635 -55.47 38.40 10.98
C PRO A 635 -54.85 39.58 11.78
N HIS A 636 -53.60 39.49 12.28
CA HIS A 636 -52.75 40.66 12.60
C HIS A 636 -51.28 40.20 12.70
N SER A 637 -50.22 40.85 12.23
CA SER A 637 -49.96 41.91 11.24
C SER A 637 -48.45 41.85 10.95
N GLN A 638 -48.08 41.84 9.68
CA GLN A 638 -46.69 41.83 9.16
C GLN A 638 -46.09 43.25 9.14
N PRO A 639 -44.75 43.44 9.06
CA PRO A 639 -43.98 43.28 7.79
C PRO A 639 -42.51 42.79 8.00
N SER A 640 -41.67 42.52 7.00
CA SER A 640 -41.75 41.88 5.68
C SER A 640 -40.29 41.55 5.29
N ALA A 641 -40.02 40.33 4.80
CA ALA A 641 -38.88 40.00 3.95
C ALA A 641 -39.29 38.73 3.18
N LYS A 642 -39.44 38.87 1.86
CA LYS A 642 -39.95 37.82 0.97
C LYS A 642 -38.91 36.71 0.85
N MET A 643 -39.27 35.49 1.28
CA MET A 643 -38.57 34.26 0.91
C MET A 643 -39.36 33.59 -0.20
N GLN A 644 -38.77 33.50 -1.38
CA GLN A 644 -39.35 32.89 -2.57
C GLN A 644 -39.48 31.37 -2.35
N SER A 645 -40.58 30.78 -2.80
CA SER A 645 -40.89 29.36 -2.62
C SER A 645 -40.03 28.49 -3.56
N TYR A 646 -39.45 27.42 -3.00
CA TYR A 646 -38.55 26.45 -3.63
C TYR A 646 -39.11 25.71 -4.87
N LYS A 647 -40.40 25.87 -5.19
CA LYS A 647 -41.04 25.26 -6.37
C LYS A 647 -40.78 26.02 -7.68
N ASP A 648 -40.43 27.30 -7.62
CA ASP A 648 -40.25 28.14 -8.81
C ASP A 648 -38.78 28.25 -9.28
N GLU A 649 -37.82 27.75 -8.49
CA GLU A 649 -36.38 27.87 -8.81
C GLU A 649 -35.81 26.63 -9.52
N TYR A 650 -36.51 25.49 -9.49
CA TYR A 650 -36.10 24.28 -10.22
C TYR A 650 -36.60 24.22 -11.68
N ALA A 651 -37.48 25.16 -12.09
CA ALA A 651 -38.05 25.19 -13.44
C ALA A 651 -37.20 25.95 -14.47
N ASN A 652 -36.11 26.61 -14.07
CA ASN A 652 -35.33 27.50 -14.94
C ASN A 652 -33.90 27.03 -15.28
N LEU A 653 -33.54 25.76 -15.05
CA LEU A 653 -32.22 25.23 -15.40
C LEU A 653 -32.32 23.99 -16.32
N LYS A 654 -32.72 24.21 -17.58
CA LYS A 654 -32.40 23.41 -18.77
C LYS A 654 -32.31 24.40 -19.94
N ALA A 655 -31.25 24.54 -20.75
CA ALA A 655 -30.05 23.75 -21.10
C ALA A 655 -29.06 24.69 -21.86
N PRO A 656 -27.97 24.27 -22.55
CA PRO A 656 -27.13 23.06 -22.45
C PRO A 656 -25.59 23.35 -22.48
N HIS A 657 -24.76 22.43 -21.96
CA HIS A 657 -23.50 22.05 -22.63
C HIS A 657 -23.29 20.54 -22.49
N LEU A 658 -22.99 19.91 -23.64
CA LEU A 658 -22.98 18.48 -23.88
C LEU A 658 -21.85 17.75 -23.16
N VAL A 659 -22.16 16.62 -22.51
CA VAL A 659 -21.35 15.40 -22.60
C VAL A 659 -22.31 14.21 -22.75
N ASN A 660 -22.09 13.47 -23.84
CA ASN A 660 -22.87 12.33 -24.32
C ASN A 660 -22.71 11.10 -23.42
N CYS A 661 -23.82 10.54 -22.93
CA CYS A 661 -23.96 9.11 -22.59
C CYS A 661 -25.44 8.71 -22.79
N PRO A 662 -25.76 7.66 -23.56
CA PRO A 662 -27.12 7.34 -23.93
C PRO A 662 -27.80 6.60 -22.77
N SER A 663 -28.71 7.25 -22.07
CA SER A 663 -29.70 6.54 -21.24
C SER A 663 -31.08 6.78 -21.83
N ILE A 664 -31.62 5.70 -22.36
CA ILE A 664 -32.97 5.57 -22.90
C ILE A 664 -33.92 5.85 -21.75
N SER A 665 -34.76 6.88 -21.89
CA SER A 665 -35.86 7.15 -20.97
C SER A 665 -36.87 6.01 -21.04
N THR A 666 -36.93 5.18 -20.01
CA THR A 666 -37.95 4.14 -19.86
C THR A 666 -39.19 4.74 -19.21
N SER A 667 -40.33 4.64 -19.91
CA SER A 667 -41.63 5.05 -19.37
C SER A 667 -42.15 4.03 -18.35
N ASP A 668 -43.02 4.46 -17.44
CA ASP A 668 -43.64 3.62 -16.39
C ASP A 668 -44.20 2.30 -16.95
N ALA A 669 -44.69 2.30 -18.19
CA ALA A 669 -45.20 1.13 -18.88
C ALA A 669 -44.13 0.04 -19.15
N GLN A 670 -42.88 0.40 -19.45
CA GLN A 670 -41.80 -0.56 -19.67
C GLN A 670 -41.31 -1.23 -18.39
N LEU A 671 -41.35 -0.50 -17.26
CA LEU A 671 -41.09 -1.08 -15.94
C LEU A 671 -42.19 -2.08 -15.57
N PHE A 672 -43.47 -1.72 -15.75
CA PHE A 672 -44.59 -2.64 -15.52
C PHE A 672 -44.59 -3.87 -16.43
N LEU A 673 -44.02 -3.78 -17.64
CA LEU A 673 -43.80 -4.93 -18.53
C LEU A 673 -42.66 -5.83 -18.02
N LYS A 674 -41.52 -5.27 -17.60
CA LYS A 674 -40.45 -6.04 -16.93
C LYS A 674 -40.93 -6.70 -15.62
N PHE A 675 -41.84 -6.06 -14.88
CA PHE A 675 -42.52 -6.65 -13.70
C PHE A 675 -43.35 -7.90 -14.06
N GLY A 676 -43.98 -7.92 -15.25
CA GLY A 676 -44.74 -9.06 -15.74
C GLY A 676 -43.86 -10.21 -16.25
N GLU A 677 -42.75 -9.90 -16.93
CA GLU A 677 -41.88 -10.89 -17.55
C GLU A 677 -41.12 -11.77 -16.54
N VAL A 678 -40.80 -11.24 -15.36
CA VAL A 678 -40.10 -11.98 -14.29
C VAL A 678 -40.87 -13.20 -13.78
N ILE A 679 -42.20 -13.19 -13.89
CA ILE A 679 -43.04 -14.36 -13.57
C ILE A 679 -43.11 -15.34 -14.75
N SER A 680 -43.02 -14.86 -16.00
CA SER A 680 -43.11 -15.72 -17.20
C SER A 680 -41.83 -16.48 -17.55
N GLN A 681 -40.66 -16.07 -17.05
CA GLN A 681 -39.37 -16.66 -17.43
C GLN A 681 -38.85 -17.78 -16.48
N ASN A 682 -39.66 -18.24 -15.54
CA ASN A 682 -39.37 -19.47 -14.76
C ASN A 682 -40.44 -20.55 -14.97
N SER A 683 -41.28 -20.38 -15.98
CA SER A 683 -42.23 -21.38 -16.47
C SER A 683 -41.75 -21.89 -17.83
N GLU A 684 -40.62 -22.60 -17.82
CA GLU A 684 -40.29 -23.78 -18.66
C GLU A 684 -38.97 -24.41 -18.21
#